data_AF-A0AAU9L571-F1
#
_entry.id   AF-A0AAU9L571-F1
#
_cell.length_a   1.000
_cell.length_b   1.000
_cell.length_c   1.000
_cell.angle_alpha   90.00
_cell.angle_beta   90.00
_cell.angle_gamma   90.00
#
_symmetry.space_group_name_H-M   'P 1'
#
loop_
_entity.id
_entity.type
_entity.pdbx_description
1 polymer ?
#
loop_
_entity_poly.entity_id
_entity_poly.type
_entity_poly.pdbx_seq_one_letter_code
_entity_poly.pdbx_strand_id
1 'polypeptide(L)'
;MSKRRLTEEAADERHIMRIMPLGAGNEVGRSCLVLKFKGKTIMLDCGVHPGYSGHGSLPFFDGVEAEEIDLLLITHFHIDHVAALPHFTEKTNFKGRVFMTHPTKAVMQMMLRDFLRVSNISVDDQIYDDKDLNNCVSKVEIIDFHQEMMHNGIKFTPYNAGHVLGACMYLIEIGGVKVLYTGDYSLENDRHLMAAELPACSPDVLIVESTYGVQVHQSVVEREGRFTGQVEAVVRRGGRCLIPVFALGRTQELLLILDEHWRLHPDLQDIPIYFASKLAAKALRVYQTYINMMNDRIRKQIAISNPFQFEHISNLKSMEDFDDSGPCVVMASPGMLQSGVSRQLFERWCSDKRNACLIPGYVVEGTLAKKILSEPTEIAALDGRIIPMNCTVEYISFSAHADFVGTSGFVEKLTPPNIVLVHGEKNEMMRLKSALNKKFNDPKIYHPNISTPANMQEIVLEFKGEKIAKAIGCLASDQPKNGNLISGLLVEVDSQTHLMDKADLSTYTKLISGSITQTQHVPFEYNSFDVLVTFLRQMYEDVVHLENENRVVVCKQVVVTRCAVAKGATEKLTVEWTSAPTADMIADSVVALAMHAQASPASFKLSHQPIAACPHDHSKKNDCCNEAVNGKDSRVKAEKAEAEASIVEDTGCTDDSGLEQPVKKEIEAELEKAAQELGEADQDALNLLIVFRLLKDQYGDVDLDFETNKIHVRTPSGVDAVVDHSSQEVECKDAAFKLKLQSTIRRIEGALKPIATS
;
A
#
# COMPACT_ATOMS: atom_id res chain seq x y z
N MET A 1 -55.65 4.11 -5.34
CA MET A 1 -54.35 3.40 -5.35
C MET A 1 -53.42 4.13 -6.30
N SER A 2 -52.15 4.34 -5.94
CA SER A 2 -51.10 4.74 -6.89
C SER A 2 -49.79 4.08 -6.46
N LYS A 3 -49.06 3.44 -7.38
CA LYS A 3 -47.78 2.79 -7.08
C LYS A 3 -46.68 3.85 -7.10
N ARG A 4 -46.15 4.24 -5.94
CA ARG A 4 -44.80 4.80 -5.88
C ARG A 4 -43.83 3.71 -6.34
N ARG A 5 -42.96 4.02 -7.31
CA ARG A 5 -41.81 3.18 -7.65
C ARG A 5 -40.87 3.16 -6.44
N LEU A 6 -40.60 1.98 -5.91
CA LEU A 6 -39.49 1.71 -4.99
C LEU A 6 -38.36 1.07 -5.81
N THR A 7 -37.54 1.91 -6.44
CA THR A 7 -36.32 1.53 -7.17
C THR A 7 -35.33 2.68 -7.12
N GLU A 8 -34.98 3.11 -5.91
CA GLU A 8 -33.63 3.62 -5.65
C GLU A 8 -32.84 2.37 -5.25
N GLU A 9 -31.97 1.90 -6.15
CA GLU A 9 -31.06 0.80 -5.82
C GLU A 9 -30.04 1.36 -4.82
N ALA A 10 -29.97 0.76 -3.63
CA ALA A 10 -29.00 1.17 -2.62
C ALA A 10 -27.59 0.98 -3.19
N ALA A 11 -26.84 2.08 -3.32
CA ALA A 11 -25.49 2.04 -3.86
C ALA A 11 -24.61 1.12 -3.00
N ASP A 12 -23.88 0.22 -3.67
CA ASP A 12 -22.95 -0.69 -3.01
C ASP A 12 -21.84 0.13 -2.34
N GLU A 13 -21.73 0.06 -1.01
CA GLU A 13 -20.71 0.79 -0.22
C GLU A 13 -19.27 0.47 -0.70
N ARG A 14 -19.04 -0.65 -1.40
CA ARG A 14 -17.75 -0.97 -2.03
C ARG A 14 -17.40 -0.06 -3.23
N HIS A 15 -18.38 0.67 -3.76
CA HIS A 15 -18.19 1.71 -4.78
C HIS A 15 -18.19 3.12 -4.19
N ILE A 16 -18.45 3.28 -2.89
CA ILE A 16 -18.54 4.59 -2.23
C ILE A 16 -17.19 4.94 -1.59
N MET A 17 -16.54 5.97 -2.14
CA MET A 17 -15.40 6.64 -1.51
C MET A 17 -15.90 7.79 -0.65
N ARG A 18 -15.40 7.86 0.58
CA ARG A 18 -15.71 8.89 1.58
C ARG A 18 -14.44 9.65 1.94
N ILE A 19 -14.47 10.97 1.87
CA ILE A 19 -13.36 11.87 2.22
C ILE A 19 -13.86 12.88 3.25
N MET A 20 -13.27 12.89 4.45
CA MET A 20 -13.67 13.77 5.54
C MET A 20 -12.44 14.46 6.17
N PRO A 21 -12.34 15.81 6.14
CA PRO A 21 -11.35 16.53 6.93
C PRO A 21 -11.70 16.45 8.42
N LEU A 22 -10.75 16.01 9.25
CA LEU A 22 -10.78 16.21 10.71
C LEU A 22 -10.07 17.50 11.11
N GLY A 23 -9.37 18.14 10.17
CA GLY A 23 -8.78 19.47 10.28
C GLY A 23 -8.42 20.00 8.87
N ALA A 24 -8.07 21.28 8.77
CA ALA A 24 -7.81 21.98 7.49
C ALA A 24 -9.01 22.05 6.50
N GLY A 25 -10.22 21.69 6.92
CA GLY A 25 -11.46 21.87 6.15
C GLY A 25 -12.05 23.27 6.33
N ASN A 26 -11.85 24.15 5.33
CA ASN A 26 -12.11 25.60 5.36
C ASN A 26 -11.28 26.40 6.40
N GLU A 27 -10.13 25.87 6.82
CA GLU A 27 -9.14 26.55 7.67
C GLU A 27 -7.69 26.21 7.22
N VAL A 28 -6.70 26.90 7.80
CA VAL A 28 -5.26 26.58 7.68
C VAL A 28 -4.77 26.14 9.06
N GLY A 29 -4.02 25.04 9.15
CA GLY A 29 -3.65 24.41 10.42
C GLY A 29 -4.35 23.07 10.67
N ARG A 30 -3.73 22.23 11.53
CA ARG A 30 -4.19 20.87 11.92
C ARG A 30 -4.63 19.95 10.77
N SER A 31 -3.91 20.00 9.66
CA SER A 31 -4.11 19.12 8.50
C SER A 31 -4.17 17.66 8.93
N CYS A 32 -5.35 17.07 8.67
CA CYS A 32 -5.71 15.70 9.02
C CYS A 32 -6.98 15.34 8.24
N LEU A 33 -6.88 14.45 7.25
CA LEU A 33 -8.03 13.97 6.47
C LEU A 33 -8.17 12.46 6.60
N VAL A 34 -9.40 11.95 6.59
CA VAL A 34 -9.70 10.53 6.52
C VAL A 34 -10.28 10.20 5.15
N LEU A 35 -9.67 9.24 4.46
CA LEU A 35 -10.10 8.64 3.20
C LEU A 35 -10.54 7.20 3.47
N LYS A 36 -11.83 6.90 3.24
CA LYS A 36 -12.40 5.54 3.33
C LYS A 36 -12.87 5.06 1.96
N PHE A 37 -12.44 3.88 1.52
CA PHE A 37 -12.91 3.24 0.28
C PHE A 37 -12.67 1.73 0.32
N LYS A 38 -13.59 0.91 -0.23
CA LYS A 38 -13.46 -0.56 -0.33
C LYS A 38 -13.05 -1.27 0.98
N GLY A 39 -13.50 -0.76 2.14
CA GLY A 39 -13.15 -1.31 3.45
C GLY A 39 -11.68 -1.05 3.87
N LYS A 40 -11.09 0.03 3.36
CA LYS A 40 -9.78 0.57 3.74
C LYS A 40 -9.94 1.97 4.31
N THR A 41 -9.13 2.32 5.30
CA THR A 41 -9.11 3.65 5.91
C THR A 41 -7.69 4.21 5.94
N ILE A 42 -7.50 5.41 5.40
CA ILE A 42 -6.22 6.11 5.36
C ILE A 42 -6.37 7.46 6.04
N MET A 43 -5.45 7.81 6.93
CA MET A 43 -5.28 9.16 7.45
C MET A 43 -4.17 9.88 6.69
N LEU A 44 -4.43 11.12 6.28
CA LEU A 44 -3.54 11.99 5.50
C LEU A 44 -3.20 13.21 6.35
N ASP A 45 -1.92 13.33 6.71
CA ASP A 45 -1.38 14.25 7.73
C ASP A 45 -2.02 14.11 9.14
N CYS A 46 -1.33 14.64 10.14
CA CYS A 46 -1.74 14.61 11.55
C CYS A 46 -1.08 15.76 12.34
N GLY A 47 -1.48 17.01 12.08
CA GLY A 47 -0.89 18.20 12.68
C GLY A 47 -1.73 18.93 13.74
N VAL A 48 -1.21 20.05 14.27
CA VAL A 48 -1.90 20.94 15.22
C VAL A 48 -2.25 22.31 14.62
N HIS A 49 -3.21 23.02 15.19
CA HIS A 49 -3.60 24.36 14.76
C HIS A 49 -2.78 25.44 15.48
N PRO A 50 -1.89 26.21 14.80
CA PRO A 50 -0.95 27.13 15.46
C PRO A 50 -1.58 28.32 16.20
N GLY A 51 -2.86 28.59 15.95
CA GLY A 51 -3.65 29.63 16.64
C GLY A 51 -4.37 29.14 17.91
N TYR A 52 -4.31 27.85 18.26
CA TYR A 52 -4.96 27.26 19.44
C TYR A 52 -3.94 26.58 20.37
N SER A 53 -4.37 26.19 21.58
CA SER A 53 -3.53 25.59 22.62
C SER A 53 -4.15 24.32 23.20
N GLY A 54 -3.31 23.45 23.76
CA GLY A 54 -3.72 22.18 24.38
C GLY A 54 -4.52 21.29 23.43
N HIS A 55 -5.46 20.52 23.97
CA HIS A 55 -6.34 19.63 23.20
C HIS A 55 -7.18 20.38 22.14
N GLY A 56 -7.48 21.67 22.35
CA GLY A 56 -8.18 22.50 21.36
C GLY A 56 -7.38 22.79 20.08
N SER A 57 -6.07 22.48 20.05
CA SER A 57 -5.23 22.56 18.85
C SER A 57 -5.27 21.31 17.97
N LEU A 58 -5.86 20.21 18.44
CA LEU A 58 -5.90 18.94 17.72
C LEU A 58 -6.94 18.93 16.58
N PRO A 59 -6.81 17.99 15.62
CA PRO A 59 -7.90 17.55 14.75
C PRO A 59 -9.07 16.97 15.57
N PHE A 60 -10.25 16.90 14.95
CA PHE A 60 -11.45 16.28 15.52
C PHE A 60 -11.36 14.74 15.47
N PHE A 61 -10.44 14.15 16.24
CA PHE A 61 -10.20 12.70 16.25
C PHE A 61 -11.45 11.87 16.60
N ASP A 62 -12.40 12.42 17.35
CA ASP A 62 -13.72 11.82 17.65
C ASP A 62 -14.54 11.46 16.39
N GLY A 63 -14.13 11.93 15.20
CA GLY A 63 -14.72 11.55 13.91
C GLY A 63 -14.23 10.24 13.30
N VAL A 64 -13.25 9.56 13.89
CA VAL A 64 -12.75 8.26 13.40
C VAL A 64 -12.26 7.37 14.54
N GLU A 65 -12.64 6.09 14.51
CA GLU A 65 -12.06 5.09 15.39
C GLU A 65 -10.61 4.82 14.96
N ALA A 66 -9.64 5.17 15.80
CA ALA A 66 -8.22 5.06 15.48
C ALA A 66 -7.76 3.62 15.15
N GLU A 67 -8.53 2.62 15.59
CA GLU A 67 -8.31 1.20 15.29
C GLU A 67 -8.66 0.81 13.84
N GLU A 68 -9.49 1.59 13.14
CA GLU A 68 -9.92 1.30 11.76
C GLU A 68 -8.88 1.72 10.70
N ILE A 69 -7.82 2.44 11.09
CA ILE A 69 -6.91 3.12 10.17
C ILE A 69 -5.75 2.19 9.76
N ASP A 70 -5.76 1.74 8.50
CA ASP A 70 -4.69 0.90 7.91
C ASP A 70 -3.35 1.67 7.83
N LEU A 71 -3.41 2.92 7.34
CA LEU A 71 -2.25 3.74 7.00
C LEU A 71 -2.40 5.18 7.45
N LEU A 72 -1.29 5.77 7.90
CA LEU A 72 -1.15 7.20 8.17
C LEU A 72 0.02 7.74 7.33
N LEU A 73 -0.29 8.60 6.36
CA LEU A 73 0.68 9.15 5.41
C LEU A 73 0.94 10.62 5.74
N ILE A 74 2.18 10.95 6.13
CA ILE A 74 2.60 12.33 6.42
C ILE A 74 3.34 12.90 5.21
N THR A 75 2.90 14.04 4.71
CA THR A 75 3.44 14.73 3.52
C THR A 75 4.76 15.42 3.82
N HIS A 76 4.82 16.18 4.91
CA HIS A 76 5.99 16.99 5.26
C HIS A 76 6.05 17.33 6.76
N PHE A 77 7.11 18.03 7.17
CA PHE A 77 7.49 18.15 8.58
C PHE A 77 6.87 19.33 9.35
N HIS A 78 6.02 20.17 8.75
CA HIS A 78 5.47 21.35 9.45
C HIS A 78 4.49 20.95 10.56
N ILE A 79 4.39 21.79 11.60
CA ILE A 79 3.63 21.49 12.83
C ILE A 79 2.14 21.24 12.57
N ASP A 80 1.58 21.93 11.59
CA ASP A 80 0.23 21.80 11.09
C ASP A 80 -0.03 20.57 10.22
N HIS A 81 1.01 19.81 9.86
CA HIS A 81 0.89 18.52 9.18
C HIS A 81 1.38 17.32 10.00
N VAL A 82 2.21 17.52 11.05
CA VAL A 82 2.80 16.40 11.80
C VAL A 82 2.79 16.52 13.33
N ALA A 83 2.53 17.68 13.94
CA ALA A 83 2.74 17.84 15.38
C ALA A 83 1.70 17.16 16.28
N ALA A 84 0.55 16.69 15.76
CA ALA A 84 -0.41 15.90 16.54
C ALA A 84 -0.11 14.38 16.50
N LEU A 85 0.75 13.93 15.57
CA LEU A 85 1.07 12.52 15.39
C LEU A 85 1.51 11.80 16.68
N PRO A 86 2.35 12.35 17.58
CA PRO A 86 2.72 11.64 18.81
C PRO A 86 1.56 11.52 19.82
N HIS A 87 0.63 12.48 19.83
CA HIS A 87 -0.62 12.31 20.57
C HIS A 87 -1.44 11.18 19.95
N PHE A 88 -1.58 11.18 18.62
CA PHE A 88 -2.38 10.18 17.92
C PHE A 88 -1.84 8.75 18.08
N THR A 89 -0.53 8.52 17.92
CA THR A 89 0.06 7.16 17.98
C THR A 89 0.26 6.62 19.39
N GLU A 90 0.29 7.46 20.44
CA GLU A 90 0.56 7.04 21.83
C GLU A 90 -0.61 7.25 22.81
N LYS A 91 -1.58 8.13 22.51
CA LYS A 91 -2.76 8.40 23.36
C LYS A 91 -4.08 7.84 22.82
N THR A 92 -4.08 7.28 21.60
CA THR A 92 -5.22 6.57 21.00
C THR A 92 -4.90 5.11 20.78
N ASN A 93 -5.90 4.30 20.39
CA ASN A 93 -5.73 2.88 20.10
C ASN A 93 -5.17 2.60 18.68
N PHE A 94 -4.53 3.56 18.01
CA PHE A 94 -4.01 3.43 16.65
C PHE A 94 -3.08 2.21 16.47
N LYS A 95 -3.36 1.40 15.44
CA LYS A 95 -2.66 0.13 15.13
C LYS A 95 -2.10 0.05 13.69
N GLY A 96 -2.34 1.06 12.87
CA GLY A 96 -1.87 1.13 11.49
C GLY A 96 -0.38 1.44 11.36
N ARG A 97 0.09 1.56 10.11
CA ARG A 97 1.49 1.91 9.78
C ARG A 97 1.61 3.38 9.41
N VAL A 98 2.71 4.02 9.82
CA VAL A 98 2.96 5.46 9.55
C VAL A 98 4.10 5.60 8.55
N PHE A 99 3.94 6.41 7.50
CA PHE A 99 4.98 6.65 6.49
C PHE A 99 5.37 8.12 6.35
N MET A 100 6.68 8.34 6.13
CA MET A 100 7.33 9.63 5.87
C MET A 100 8.49 9.46 4.89
N THR A 101 8.90 10.54 4.23
CA THR A 101 10.20 10.59 3.54
C THR A 101 11.37 10.67 4.52
N HIS A 102 12.58 10.29 4.06
CA HIS A 102 13.81 10.34 4.85
C HIS A 102 14.08 11.69 5.54
N PRO A 103 13.96 12.87 4.86
CA PRO A 103 14.18 14.15 5.51
C PRO A 103 13.05 14.51 6.48
N THR A 104 11.79 14.23 6.13
CA THR A 104 10.63 14.53 6.98
C THR A 104 10.73 13.85 8.34
N LYS A 105 11.07 12.55 8.41
CA LYS A 105 11.27 11.85 9.69
C LYS A 105 12.40 12.48 10.53
N ALA A 106 13.51 12.84 9.90
CA ALA A 106 14.67 13.43 10.58
C ALA A 106 14.40 14.84 11.12
N VAL A 107 13.70 15.68 10.33
CA VAL A 107 13.32 17.04 10.72
C VAL A 107 12.22 17.02 11.80
N MET A 108 11.21 16.14 11.67
CA MET A 108 10.11 16.03 12.64
C MET A 108 10.64 15.84 14.07
N GLN A 109 11.53 14.86 14.32
CA GLN A 109 12.03 14.61 15.68
C GLN A 109 12.76 15.83 16.28
N MET A 110 13.37 16.68 15.44
CA MET A 110 14.00 17.92 15.91
C MET A 110 12.98 19.04 16.12
N MET A 111 12.02 19.21 15.21
CA MET A 111 11.01 20.26 15.30
C MET A 111 10.05 20.04 16.46
N LEU A 112 9.54 18.81 16.66
CA LEU A 112 8.58 18.53 17.73
C LEU A 112 9.20 18.62 19.13
N ARG A 113 10.51 18.31 19.27
CA ARG A 113 11.25 18.58 20.51
C ARG A 113 11.45 20.07 20.81
N ASP A 114 11.46 20.94 19.81
CA ASP A 114 11.53 22.40 20.03
C ASP A 114 10.12 22.97 20.25
N PHE A 115 9.10 22.45 19.56
CA PHE A 115 7.68 22.74 19.83
C PHE A 115 7.34 22.52 21.31
N LEU A 116 7.65 21.34 21.88
CA LEU A 116 7.44 21.02 23.31
C LEU A 116 8.21 21.94 24.29
N ARG A 117 9.23 22.68 23.82
CA ARG A 117 10.05 23.60 24.64
C ARG A 117 9.66 25.06 24.48
N VAL A 118 9.11 25.43 23.32
CA VAL A 118 8.69 26.78 22.95
C VAL A 118 7.20 26.98 23.27
N SER A 119 6.43 25.89 23.38
CA SER A 119 5.11 25.84 24.00
C SER A 119 5.22 26.20 25.48
N ASN A 120 4.95 27.46 25.81
CA ASN A 120 4.93 27.99 27.17
C ASN A 120 3.62 27.59 27.90
N ILE A 121 3.24 26.33 27.73
CA ILE A 121 1.97 25.69 28.07
C ILE A 121 2.12 24.98 29.44
N SER A 122 1.04 24.90 30.23
CA SER A 122 1.07 24.21 31.52
C SER A 122 1.35 22.71 31.33
N VAL A 123 1.86 22.02 32.35
CA VAL A 123 2.11 20.56 32.25
C VAL A 123 0.79 19.80 32.02
N ASP A 124 -0.32 20.29 32.58
CA ASP A 124 -1.66 19.70 32.45
C ASP A 124 -2.27 19.92 31.05
N ASP A 125 -1.79 20.92 30.31
CA ASP A 125 -2.22 21.25 28.94
C ASP A 125 -1.32 20.64 27.84
N GLN A 126 -0.25 19.90 28.20
CA GLN A 126 0.63 19.25 27.22
C GLN A 126 -0.04 18.04 26.56
N ILE A 127 -0.10 18.04 25.23
CA ILE A 127 -0.74 16.97 24.44
C ILE A 127 0.08 15.67 24.35
N TYR A 128 1.39 15.71 24.57
CA TYR A 128 2.30 14.56 24.67
C TYR A 128 3.66 14.97 25.26
N ASP A 129 4.47 14.00 25.67
CA ASP A 129 5.81 14.21 26.23
C ASP A 129 6.97 13.76 25.30
N ASP A 130 8.22 13.95 25.74
CA ASP A 130 9.43 13.56 24.99
C ASP A 130 9.55 12.02 24.81
N LYS A 131 8.93 11.21 25.68
CA LYS A 131 8.89 9.73 25.58
C LYS A 131 7.87 9.30 24.53
N ASP A 132 6.68 9.89 24.53
CA ASP A 132 5.67 9.67 23.50
C ASP A 132 6.24 9.96 22.11
N LEU A 133 6.93 11.10 21.96
CA LEU A 133 7.61 11.48 20.72
C LEU A 133 8.68 10.46 20.30
N ASN A 134 9.42 9.86 21.24
CA ASN A 134 10.41 8.82 20.93
C ASN A 134 9.76 7.50 20.48
N ASN A 135 8.64 7.10 21.09
CA ASN A 135 7.85 5.94 20.66
C ASN A 135 7.22 6.16 19.28
N CYS A 136 6.68 7.35 19.03
CA CYS A 136 6.12 7.74 17.75
C CYS A 136 7.18 7.62 16.64
N VAL A 137 8.38 8.17 16.87
CA VAL A 137 9.50 8.11 15.90
C VAL A 137 9.97 6.69 15.61
N SER A 138 9.83 5.72 16.52
CA SER A 138 10.16 4.31 16.24
C SER A 138 9.07 3.57 15.45
N LYS A 139 7.79 4.00 15.55
CA LYS A 139 6.67 3.50 14.72
C LYS A 139 6.66 4.01 13.27
N VAL A 140 7.31 5.15 12.99
CA VAL A 140 7.39 5.71 11.63
C VAL A 140 8.29 4.85 10.73
N GLU A 141 7.72 4.34 9.65
CA GLU A 141 8.44 3.74 8.52
C GLU A 141 8.83 4.82 7.49
N ILE A 142 9.82 4.51 6.66
CA ILE A 142 10.38 5.45 5.69
C ILE A 142 10.11 4.97 4.27
N ILE A 143 9.81 5.89 3.36
CA ILE A 143 9.58 5.66 1.94
C ILE A 143 10.36 6.70 1.11
N ASP A 144 11.03 6.26 0.06
CA ASP A 144 11.75 7.14 -0.87
C ASP A 144 10.84 7.70 -1.97
N PHE A 145 11.23 8.82 -2.58
CA PHE A 145 10.53 9.39 -3.73
C PHE A 145 10.44 8.38 -4.88
N HIS A 146 9.29 8.32 -5.54
CA HIS A 146 8.96 7.36 -6.61
C HIS A 146 8.96 5.88 -6.18
N GLN A 147 9.17 5.56 -4.90
CA GLN A 147 9.04 4.20 -4.40
C GLN A 147 7.57 3.79 -4.33
N GLU A 148 7.19 2.77 -5.10
CA GLU A 148 5.89 2.12 -4.96
C GLU A 148 5.88 1.20 -3.74
N MET A 149 4.93 1.43 -2.82
CA MET A 149 4.67 0.60 -1.64
C MET A 149 3.22 0.10 -1.64
N MET A 150 2.99 -1.07 -1.05
CA MET A 150 1.66 -1.66 -0.91
C MET A 150 1.43 -2.20 0.50
N HIS A 151 0.24 -1.95 1.06
CA HIS A 151 -0.20 -2.50 2.33
C HIS A 151 -1.71 -2.73 2.31
N ASN A 152 -2.17 -3.91 2.73
CA ASN A 152 -3.60 -4.26 2.86
C ASN A 152 -4.46 -4.05 1.59
N GLY A 153 -3.87 -4.03 0.39
CA GLY A 153 -4.56 -3.71 -0.88
C GLY A 153 -4.61 -2.21 -1.24
N ILE A 154 -3.97 -1.35 -0.43
CA ILE A 154 -3.68 0.04 -0.73
C ILE A 154 -2.29 0.12 -1.36
N LYS A 155 -2.17 0.71 -2.54
CA LYS A 155 -0.91 1.08 -3.19
C LYS A 155 -0.65 2.57 -3.00
N PHE A 156 0.59 2.99 -2.75
CA PHE A 156 0.94 4.40 -2.60
C PHE A 156 2.36 4.71 -3.09
N THR A 157 2.55 5.94 -3.56
CA THR A 157 3.82 6.42 -4.16
C THR A 157 3.98 7.93 -3.87
N PRO A 158 5.10 8.36 -3.25
CA PRO A 158 5.35 9.77 -2.97
C PRO A 158 6.12 10.45 -4.10
N TYR A 159 5.60 11.57 -4.58
CA TYR A 159 6.23 12.49 -5.55
C TYR A 159 6.77 13.72 -4.82
N ASN A 160 7.79 14.40 -5.34
CA ASN A 160 8.29 15.64 -4.75
C ASN A 160 7.22 16.75 -4.79
N ALA A 161 6.97 17.39 -3.63
CA ALA A 161 6.09 18.56 -3.52
C ALA A 161 6.84 19.91 -3.59
N GLY A 162 8.18 19.89 -3.57
CA GLY A 162 8.97 21.12 -3.38
C GLY A 162 8.78 21.64 -1.96
N HIS A 163 8.24 22.84 -1.80
CA HIS A 163 7.78 23.45 -0.53
C HIS A 163 8.84 23.53 0.60
N VAL A 164 9.17 22.40 1.24
CA VAL A 164 10.29 22.22 2.17
C VAL A 164 11.02 20.89 1.93
N LEU A 165 12.28 20.78 2.37
CA LEU A 165 13.13 19.60 2.17
C LEU A 165 12.43 18.28 2.59
N GLY A 166 12.13 17.43 1.61
CA GLY A 166 11.47 16.13 1.82
C GLY A 166 9.95 16.14 1.77
N ALA A 167 9.30 17.28 1.49
CA ALA A 167 7.84 17.33 1.32
C ALA A 167 7.40 16.49 0.11
N CYS A 168 6.33 15.70 0.28
CA CYS A 168 5.83 14.82 -0.77
C CYS A 168 4.32 14.86 -0.97
N MET A 169 3.91 14.63 -2.22
CA MET A 169 2.53 14.39 -2.63
C MET A 169 2.30 12.88 -2.76
N TYR A 170 1.31 12.31 -2.08
CA TYR A 170 1.01 10.88 -2.20
C TYR A 170 0.00 10.63 -3.32
N LEU A 171 0.42 9.90 -4.35
CA LEU A 171 -0.50 9.19 -5.23
C LEU A 171 -0.88 7.87 -4.55
N ILE A 172 -2.17 7.66 -4.34
CA ILE A 172 -2.75 6.52 -3.64
C ILE A 172 -3.68 5.80 -4.62
N GLU A 173 -3.56 4.48 -4.73
CA GLU A 173 -4.40 3.65 -5.59
C GLU A 173 -5.07 2.54 -4.77
N ILE A 174 -6.40 2.49 -4.79
CA ILE A 174 -7.19 1.47 -4.07
C ILE A 174 -8.13 0.80 -5.07
N GLY A 175 -7.79 -0.44 -5.46
CA GLY A 175 -8.60 -1.24 -6.40
C GLY A 175 -8.94 -0.48 -7.69
N GLY A 176 -7.94 0.18 -8.30
CA GLY A 176 -8.04 0.89 -9.58
C GLY A 176 -8.35 2.38 -9.50
N VAL A 177 -8.92 2.90 -8.40
CA VAL A 177 -9.21 4.34 -8.24
C VAL A 177 -8.02 5.07 -7.64
N LYS A 178 -7.65 6.21 -8.23
CA LYS A 178 -6.46 7.00 -7.89
C LYS A 178 -6.80 8.33 -7.21
N VAL A 179 -6.23 8.54 -6.03
CA VAL A 179 -6.31 9.79 -5.27
C VAL A 179 -4.91 10.40 -5.19
N LEU A 180 -4.74 11.65 -5.63
CA LEU A 180 -3.52 12.41 -5.38
C LEU A 180 -3.78 13.40 -4.24
N TYR A 181 -3.02 13.30 -3.15
CA TYR A 181 -2.99 14.29 -2.08
C TYR A 181 -1.69 15.08 -2.13
N THR A 182 -1.76 16.42 -2.26
CA THR A 182 -0.57 17.25 -2.40
C THR A 182 0.16 17.54 -1.09
N GLY A 183 -0.55 17.59 0.04
CA GLY A 183 -0.09 18.41 1.17
C GLY A 183 0.11 19.86 0.71
N ASP A 184 1.13 20.52 1.25
CA ASP A 184 1.60 21.82 0.77
C ASP A 184 2.69 21.64 -0.31
N TYR A 185 2.60 22.40 -1.40
CA TYR A 185 3.42 22.19 -2.60
C TYR A 185 3.79 23.49 -3.32
N SER A 186 4.99 23.55 -3.90
CA SER A 186 5.48 24.68 -4.70
C SER A 186 5.80 24.26 -6.11
N LEU A 187 5.23 24.93 -7.12
CA LEU A 187 5.54 24.71 -8.53
C LEU A 187 6.71 25.58 -9.04
N GLU A 188 7.38 26.28 -8.12
CA GLU A 188 8.53 27.16 -8.37
C GLU A 188 9.81 26.49 -7.86
N ASN A 189 10.92 26.61 -8.61
CA ASN A 189 12.22 26.13 -8.15
C ASN A 189 12.89 27.21 -7.30
N ASP A 190 13.22 26.86 -6.06
CA ASP A 190 14.01 27.68 -5.15
C ASP A 190 15.52 27.56 -5.47
N ARG A 191 16.35 28.33 -4.75
CA ARG A 191 17.81 28.19 -4.80
C ARG A 191 18.27 26.81 -4.34
N HIS A 192 17.55 26.16 -3.42
CA HIS A 192 17.88 24.82 -2.94
C HIS A 192 16.87 23.70 -3.22
N LEU A 193 15.57 23.98 -3.37
CA LEU A 193 14.54 22.96 -3.62
C LEU A 193 14.17 22.83 -5.10
N MET A 194 13.61 21.67 -5.45
CA MET A 194 12.98 21.39 -6.74
C MET A 194 11.51 21.78 -6.69
N ALA A 195 10.96 22.28 -7.79
CA ALA A 195 9.52 22.41 -7.98
C ALA A 195 8.81 21.04 -7.87
N ALA A 196 7.54 21.08 -7.49
CA ALA A 196 6.66 19.92 -7.40
C ALA A 196 6.58 19.17 -8.74
N GLU A 197 6.62 17.85 -8.67
CA GLU A 197 6.53 16.99 -9.83
C GLU A 197 5.09 16.88 -10.36
N LEU A 198 4.94 16.40 -11.59
CA LEU A 198 3.64 16.01 -12.13
C LEU A 198 3.61 14.48 -12.25
N PRO A 199 2.73 13.78 -11.50
CA PRO A 199 2.58 12.34 -11.64
C PRO A 199 2.26 11.92 -13.08
N ALA A 200 2.78 10.78 -13.51
CA ALA A 200 2.69 10.30 -14.89
C ALA A 200 1.27 9.91 -15.36
N CYS A 201 0.25 10.03 -14.50
CA CYS A 201 -1.14 9.78 -14.84
C CYS A 201 -2.11 10.72 -14.11
N SER A 202 -3.24 11.02 -14.74
CA SER A 202 -4.37 11.71 -14.10
C SER A 202 -4.89 10.91 -12.90
N PRO A 203 -5.10 11.52 -11.74
CA PRO A 203 -5.86 10.94 -10.64
C PRO A 203 -7.37 11.13 -10.85
N ASP A 204 -8.20 10.25 -10.29
CA ASP A 204 -9.66 10.35 -10.26
C ASP A 204 -10.15 11.38 -9.23
N VAL A 205 -9.34 11.60 -8.18
CA VAL A 205 -9.54 12.63 -7.16
C VAL A 205 -8.24 13.37 -6.91
N LEU A 206 -8.27 14.69 -7.00
CA LEU A 206 -7.20 15.57 -6.51
C LEU A 206 -7.62 16.20 -5.19
N ILE A 207 -6.91 15.92 -4.11
CA ILE A 207 -6.99 16.63 -2.83
C ILE A 207 -5.81 17.62 -2.80
N VAL A 208 -6.10 18.92 -2.79
CA VAL A 208 -5.10 19.98 -2.97
C VAL A 208 -5.27 21.11 -1.96
N GLU A 209 -4.15 21.71 -1.54
CA GLU A 209 -4.16 22.91 -0.70
C GLU A 209 -4.82 24.12 -1.39
N SER A 210 -5.13 25.16 -0.62
CA SER A 210 -5.76 26.38 -1.10
C SER A 210 -5.28 27.64 -0.37
N THR A 211 -4.11 27.59 0.28
CA THR A 211 -3.54 28.61 1.18
C THR A 211 -3.57 30.03 0.60
N TYR A 212 -3.26 30.19 -0.69
CA TYR A 212 -3.23 31.49 -1.37
C TYR A 212 -4.50 31.81 -2.20
N GLY A 213 -5.44 30.87 -2.31
CA GLY A 213 -6.74 31.08 -2.95
C GLY A 213 -6.64 31.61 -4.38
N VAL A 214 -7.03 32.87 -4.58
CA VAL A 214 -6.97 33.57 -5.88
C VAL A 214 -5.84 34.60 -6.00
N GLN A 215 -4.90 34.60 -5.05
CA GLN A 215 -3.70 35.45 -5.10
C GLN A 215 -2.71 34.96 -6.17
N VAL A 216 -1.82 35.85 -6.61
CA VAL A 216 -0.75 35.57 -7.56
C VAL A 216 0.54 36.11 -6.97
N HIS A 217 1.62 35.32 -6.98
CA HIS A 217 2.92 35.76 -6.46
C HIS A 217 3.59 36.75 -7.42
N GLN A 218 4.38 37.69 -6.88
CA GLN A 218 5.35 38.44 -7.68
C GLN A 218 6.48 37.50 -8.14
N SER A 219 7.21 37.84 -9.20
CA SER A 219 8.32 36.97 -9.64
C SER A 219 9.40 36.82 -8.56
N VAL A 220 10.18 35.73 -8.61
CA VAL A 220 11.30 35.49 -7.66
C VAL A 220 12.23 36.71 -7.61
N VAL A 221 12.59 37.27 -8.77
CA VAL A 221 13.50 38.41 -8.89
C VAL A 221 12.95 39.67 -8.21
N GLU A 222 11.65 39.94 -8.35
CA GLU A 222 10.99 41.06 -7.66
C GLU A 222 10.89 40.83 -6.14
N ARG A 223 10.63 39.59 -5.70
CA ARG A 223 10.55 39.25 -4.27
C ARG A 223 11.92 39.31 -3.59
N GLU A 224 12.95 38.72 -4.17
CA GLU A 224 14.33 38.80 -3.68
C GLU A 224 14.84 40.25 -3.68
N GLY A 225 14.59 41.01 -4.75
CA GLY A 225 14.98 42.42 -4.84
C GLY A 225 14.28 43.30 -3.82
N ARG A 226 12.96 43.13 -3.61
CA ARG A 226 12.21 43.86 -2.56
C ARG A 226 12.67 43.47 -1.16
N PHE A 227 12.95 42.19 -0.91
CA PHE A 227 13.41 41.69 0.37
C PHE A 227 14.78 42.24 0.74
N THR A 228 15.78 42.03 -0.13
CA THR A 228 17.14 42.51 0.09
C THR A 228 17.19 44.04 0.21
N GLY A 229 16.51 44.77 -0.68
CA GLY A 229 16.42 46.23 -0.60
C GLY A 229 15.73 46.76 0.67
N GLN A 230 14.73 46.05 1.22
CA GLN A 230 14.13 46.44 2.51
C GLN A 230 15.08 46.15 3.69
N VAL A 231 15.77 45.00 3.71
CA VAL A 231 16.79 44.69 4.72
C VAL A 231 17.92 45.73 4.68
N GLU A 232 18.42 46.05 3.48
CA GLU A 232 19.43 47.08 3.23
C GLU A 232 18.98 48.45 3.74
N ALA A 233 17.77 48.89 3.40
CA ALA A 233 17.22 50.18 3.83
C ALA A 233 17.09 50.29 5.37
N VAL A 234 16.85 49.17 6.07
CA VAL A 234 16.76 49.12 7.54
C VAL A 234 18.13 49.20 8.20
N VAL A 235 19.15 48.51 7.68
CA VAL A 235 20.49 48.57 8.26
C VAL A 235 21.21 49.89 7.93
N ARG A 236 21.06 50.41 6.70
CA ARG A 236 21.64 51.71 6.29
C ARG A 236 21.09 52.90 7.09
N ARG A 237 19.85 52.84 7.59
CA ARG A 237 19.28 53.88 8.49
C ARG A 237 19.66 53.69 9.97
N GLY A 238 20.64 52.83 10.27
CA GLY A 238 21.10 52.55 11.64
C GLY A 238 20.05 51.85 12.50
N GLY A 239 19.22 51.00 11.88
CA GLY A 239 18.17 50.21 12.50
C GLY A 239 18.47 48.71 12.50
N ARG A 240 17.61 47.96 13.19
CA ARG A 240 17.69 46.50 13.33
C ARG A 240 16.56 45.85 12.54
N CYS A 241 16.90 44.82 11.77
CA CYS A 241 15.96 44.08 10.94
C CYS A 241 15.63 42.73 11.59
N LEU A 242 14.45 42.60 12.19
CA LEU A 242 13.93 41.31 12.66
C LEU A 242 13.25 40.57 11.51
N ILE A 243 13.59 39.30 11.34
CA ILE A 243 12.96 38.42 10.35
C ILE A 243 12.46 37.18 11.12
N PRO A 244 11.20 37.16 11.60
CA PRO A 244 10.68 36.03 12.35
C PRO A 244 10.44 34.85 11.43
N VAL A 245 11.03 33.70 11.75
CA VAL A 245 11.03 32.49 10.91
C VAL A 245 10.91 31.21 11.75
N PHE A 246 10.57 30.07 11.15
CA PHE A 246 10.77 28.78 11.79
C PHE A 246 12.25 28.35 11.73
N ALA A 247 12.69 27.38 12.53
CA ALA A 247 14.10 26.98 12.52
C ALA A 247 14.53 26.24 11.23
N LEU A 248 13.57 25.67 10.52
CA LEU A 248 13.72 24.77 9.38
C LEU A 248 12.66 25.12 8.31
N GLY A 249 13.00 24.93 7.02
CA GLY A 249 12.14 25.25 5.88
C GLY A 249 12.62 26.50 5.14
N ARG A 250 11.71 27.44 4.87
CA ARG A 250 11.99 28.68 4.09
C ARG A 250 13.16 29.52 4.63
N THR A 251 13.49 29.37 5.90
CA THR A 251 14.68 29.93 6.55
C THR A 251 15.97 29.61 5.80
N GLN A 252 16.15 28.39 5.30
CA GLN A 252 17.35 28.02 4.56
C GLN A 252 17.45 28.73 3.21
N GLU A 253 16.32 29.08 2.58
CA GLU A 253 16.29 29.91 1.37
C GLU A 253 16.69 31.37 1.67
N LEU A 254 16.10 31.95 2.71
CA LEU A 254 16.38 33.34 3.13
C LEU A 254 17.85 33.53 3.56
N LEU A 255 18.44 32.52 4.21
CA LEU A 255 19.86 32.50 4.56
C LEU A 255 20.76 32.52 3.30
N LEU A 256 20.40 31.73 2.26
CA LEU A 256 21.12 31.73 0.97
C LEU A 256 21.01 33.08 0.24
N ILE A 257 19.83 33.72 0.27
CA ILE A 257 19.60 35.04 -0.33
C ILE A 257 20.44 36.11 0.39
N LEU A 258 20.46 36.12 1.72
CA LEU A 258 21.19 37.13 2.49
C LEU A 258 22.71 36.97 2.40
N ASP A 259 23.23 35.74 2.44
CA ASP A 259 24.67 35.48 2.31
C ASP A 259 25.20 35.83 0.90
N GLU A 260 24.43 35.51 -0.16
CA GLU A 260 24.76 35.94 -1.53
C GLU A 260 24.69 37.47 -1.68
N HIS A 261 23.70 38.13 -1.08
CA HIS A 261 23.57 39.59 -1.11
C HIS A 261 24.71 40.30 -0.36
N TRP A 262 25.11 39.84 0.84
CA TRP A 262 26.24 40.39 1.59
C TRP A 262 27.58 40.19 0.86
N ARG A 263 27.78 39.03 0.22
CA ARG A 263 28.97 38.75 -0.60
C ARG A 263 29.11 39.73 -1.77
N LEU A 264 27.99 40.21 -2.32
CA LEU A 264 27.94 41.17 -3.43
C LEU A 264 28.06 42.65 -2.99
N HIS A 265 27.87 42.97 -1.71
CA HIS A 265 27.88 44.35 -1.20
C HIS A 265 28.92 44.53 -0.07
N PRO A 266 30.20 44.81 -0.39
CA PRO A 266 31.28 44.94 0.59
C PRO A 266 31.02 45.97 1.70
N ASP A 267 30.22 47.01 1.42
CA ASP A 267 29.85 48.06 2.37
C ASP A 267 28.76 47.63 3.39
N LEU A 268 28.19 46.44 3.24
CA LEU A 268 27.32 45.80 4.23
C LEU A 268 28.06 44.77 5.11
N GLN A 269 29.30 44.38 4.77
CA GLN A 269 29.96 43.23 5.40
C GLN A 269 30.38 43.47 6.87
N ASP A 270 30.52 44.73 7.29
CA ASP A 270 30.69 45.11 8.71
C ASP A 270 29.39 44.98 9.53
N ILE A 271 28.23 44.79 8.88
CA ILE A 271 26.91 44.70 9.53
C ILE A 271 26.55 43.21 9.73
N PRO A 272 26.41 42.73 10.98
CA PRO A 272 26.25 41.30 11.24
C PRO A 272 24.82 40.80 10.94
N ILE A 273 24.75 39.63 10.30
CA ILE A 273 23.55 38.80 10.22
C ILE A 273 23.66 37.68 11.28
N TYR A 274 22.64 37.54 12.11
CA TYR A 274 22.53 36.45 13.08
C TYR A 274 21.37 35.51 12.78
N PHE A 275 21.63 34.20 12.83
CA PHE A 275 20.59 33.18 12.90
C PHE A 275 20.41 32.73 14.36
N ALA A 276 19.34 33.21 14.98
CA ALA A 276 19.02 33.02 16.39
C ALA A 276 18.06 31.83 16.60
N SER A 277 18.62 30.61 16.56
CA SER A 277 17.87 29.40 16.88
C SER A 277 18.75 28.33 17.54
N LYS A 278 18.25 27.73 18.63
CA LYS A 278 18.89 26.60 19.33
C LYS A 278 18.95 25.32 18.48
N LEU A 279 18.16 25.24 17.41
CA LEU A 279 18.23 24.15 16.42
C LEU A 279 19.22 24.41 15.27
N ALA A 280 19.66 25.65 15.04
CA ALA A 280 20.36 26.07 13.81
C ALA A 280 21.48 25.13 13.33
N ALA A 281 22.45 24.84 14.21
CA ALA A 281 23.59 23.98 13.87
C ALA A 281 23.22 22.50 13.64
N LYS A 282 22.06 22.04 14.13
CA LYS A 282 21.52 20.71 13.81
C LYS A 282 20.73 20.75 12.50
N ALA A 283 19.95 21.81 12.28
CA ALA A 283 19.14 22.01 11.08
C ALA A 283 20.00 22.01 9.81
N LEU A 284 21.08 22.79 9.81
CA LEU A 284 22.03 22.84 8.69
C LEU A 284 22.70 21.49 8.42
N ARG A 285 22.95 20.68 9.46
CA ARG A 285 23.48 19.32 9.29
C ARG A 285 22.49 18.38 8.61
N VAL A 286 21.20 18.45 8.95
CA VAL A 286 20.16 17.65 8.27
C VAL A 286 20.06 18.03 6.79
N TYR A 287 20.14 19.33 6.49
CA TYR A 287 20.17 19.83 5.11
C TYR A 287 21.41 19.33 4.35
N GLN A 288 22.58 19.34 5.00
CA GLN A 288 23.83 18.80 4.43
C GLN A 288 23.78 17.28 4.18
N THR A 289 23.14 16.50 5.06
CA THR A 289 22.95 15.05 4.86
C THR A 289 22.08 14.74 3.63
N TYR A 290 21.03 15.52 3.38
CA TYR A 290 20.04 15.25 2.33
C TYR A 290 20.24 16.08 1.05
N ILE A 291 21.46 16.53 0.77
CA ILE A 291 21.80 17.25 -0.47
C ILE A 291 21.42 16.48 -1.75
N ASN A 292 21.44 15.14 -1.73
CA ASN A 292 21.03 14.33 -2.88
C ASN A 292 19.54 14.50 -3.27
N MET A 293 18.70 14.92 -2.31
CA MET A 293 17.27 15.24 -2.48
C MET A 293 17.02 16.74 -2.72
N MET A 294 18.07 17.54 -2.97
CA MET A 294 17.98 18.94 -3.35
C MET A 294 18.13 19.11 -4.86
N ASN A 295 17.91 20.33 -5.35
CA ASN A 295 17.97 20.64 -6.77
C ASN A 295 19.40 20.48 -7.37
N ASP A 296 19.44 20.48 -8.70
CA ASP A 296 20.68 20.36 -9.48
C ASP A 296 21.70 21.48 -9.22
N ARG A 297 21.28 22.67 -8.80
CA ARG A 297 22.20 23.77 -8.44
C ARG A 297 23.01 23.37 -7.21
N ILE A 298 22.35 22.95 -6.13
CA ILE A 298 23.03 22.53 -4.89
C ILE A 298 23.85 21.25 -5.10
N ARG A 299 23.30 20.25 -5.81
CA ARG A 299 24.01 18.98 -6.11
C ARG A 299 25.29 19.18 -6.94
N LYS A 300 25.38 20.23 -7.75
CA LYS A 300 26.60 20.62 -8.47
C LYS A 300 27.50 21.54 -7.64
N GLN A 301 26.92 22.46 -6.87
CA GLN A 301 27.68 23.41 -6.04
C GLN A 301 28.46 22.73 -4.90
N ILE A 302 27.91 21.71 -4.25
CA ILE A 302 28.55 21.01 -3.11
C ILE A 302 29.94 20.44 -3.43
N ALA A 303 30.21 20.11 -4.69
CA ALA A 303 31.52 19.63 -5.15
C ALA A 303 32.60 20.75 -5.21
N ILE A 304 32.20 22.01 -5.06
CA ILE A 304 33.07 23.20 -5.09
C ILE A 304 33.07 23.88 -3.72
N SER A 305 31.90 24.16 -3.15
CA SER A 305 31.72 24.74 -1.82
C SER A 305 30.38 24.34 -1.20
N ASN A 306 30.32 24.27 0.13
CA ASN A 306 29.10 23.92 0.85
C ASN A 306 28.17 25.15 0.95
N PRO A 307 27.02 25.20 0.26
CA PRO A 307 26.14 26.37 0.27
C PRO A 307 25.47 26.63 1.63
N PHE A 308 25.48 25.65 2.55
CA PHE A 308 24.98 25.79 3.92
C PHE A 308 26.09 26.11 4.93
N GLN A 309 27.27 26.49 4.45
CA GLN A 309 28.36 27.09 5.24
C GLN A 309 28.47 28.57 4.86
N PHE A 310 27.61 29.39 5.47
CA PHE A 310 27.55 30.83 5.23
C PHE A 310 28.84 31.54 5.69
N GLU A 311 29.22 32.58 4.96
CA GLU A 311 30.41 33.41 5.24
C GLU A 311 30.04 34.64 6.06
N HIS A 312 28.83 35.19 5.86
CA HIS A 312 28.38 36.44 6.46
C HIS A 312 27.33 36.26 7.59
N ILE A 313 27.00 35.01 7.96
CA ILE A 313 25.91 34.71 8.91
C ILE A 313 26.42 33.93 10.13
N SER A 314 26.22 34.50 11.32
CA SER A 314 26.63 33.90 12.61
C SER A 314 25.47 33.23 13.35
N ASN A 315 25.71 32.06 13.96
CA ASN A 315 24.71 31.37 14.79
C ASN A 315 24.67 31.94 16.21
N LEU A 316 23.56 32.56 16.61
CA LEU A 316 23.33 33.10 17.96
C LEU A 316 22.67 32.03 18.85
N LYS A 317 23.33 31.67 19.97
CA LYS A 317 22.93 30.54 20.83
C LYS A 317 22.05 30.97 22.00
N SER A 318 22.45 32.02 22.71
CA SER A 318 21.67 32.67 23.77
C SER A 318 21.44 34.15 23.44
N MET A 319 20.40 34.73 24.05
CA MET A 319 20.18 36.19 24.06
C MET A 319 21.17 36.89 25.01
N GLU A 320 21.94 36.13 25.80
CA GLU A 320 23.05 36.60 26.63
C GLU A 320 24.35 36.78 25.82
N ASP A 321 24.51 36.02 24.73
CA ASP A 321 25.65 36.13 23.80
C ASP A 321 25.48 37.29 22.80
N PHE A 322 24.37 38.05 22.88
CA PHE A 322 23.97 39.03 21.89
C PHE A 322 24.37 40.45 22.29
N ASP A 323 25.38 41.00 21.61
CA ASP A 323 25.64 42.43 21.65
C ASP A 323 24.61 43.17 20.77
N ASP A 324 23.64 43.81 21.41
CA ASP A 324 22.56 44.56 20.75
C ASP A 324 23.05 45.97 20.31
N SER A 325 24.27 46.06 19.74
CA SER A 325 24.92 47.30 19.33
C SER A 325 24.86 47.52 17.81
N GLY A 326 24.83 48.79 17.39
CA GLY A 326 24.76 49.16 15.98
C GLY A 326 23.47 48.75 15.23
N PRO A 327 23.50 48.71 13.89
CA PRO A 327 22.53 48.02 13.05
C PRO A 327 22.87 46.52 12.94
N CYS A 328 21.86 45.67 12.78
CA CYS A 328 22.04 44.23 12.56
C CYS A 328 20.82 43.60 11.88
N VAL A 329 20.98 42.40 11.34
CA VAL A 329 19.88 41.56 10.86
C VAL A 329 19.77 40.33 11.75
N VAL A 330 18.58 39.99 12.24
CA VAL A 330 18.38 38.80 13.08
C VAL A 330 17.20 37.98 12.58
N MET A 331 17.51 36.76 12.13
CA MET A 331 16.53 35.73 11.81
C MET A 331 16.26 34.89 13.07
N ALA A 332 15.05 34.92 13.61
CA ALA A 332 14.74 34.32 14.92
C ALA A 332 13.46 33.49 14.93
N SER A 333 13.42 32.45 15.76
CA SER A 333 12.24 31.58 15.90
C SER A 333 11.39 31.86 17.14
N PRO A 334 10.06 31.61 17.09
CA PRO A 334 9.24 31.11 15.97
C PRO A 334 8.73 32.21 15.00
N GLY A 335 8.25 31.82 13.82
CA GLY A 335 7.80 32.75 12.77
C GLY A 335 6.57 33.60 13.10
N MET A 336 5.66 33.08 13.93
CA MET A 336 4.38 33.74 14.22
C MET A 336 4.38 34.63 15.48
N LEU A 337 5.56 34.93 16.04
CA LEU A 337 5.77 35.83 17.20
C LEU A 337 5.00 35.46 18.49
N GLN A 338 4.57 34.21 18.67
CA GLN A 338 3.80 33.79 19.85
C GLN A 338 4.62 33.81 21.15
N SER A 339 5.83 33.23 21.13
CA SER A 339 6.75 33.12 22.28
C SER A 339 8.20 33.16 21.79
N GLY A 340 9.19 32.73 22.60
CA GLY A 340 10.56 32.50 22.13
C GLY A 340 11.36 33.76 21.78
N VAL A 341 12.44 33.59 21.02
CA VAL A 341 13.46 34.63 20.78
C VAL A 341 12.94 35.72 19.85
N SER A 342 12.19 35.37 18.81
CA SER A 342 11.62 36.35 17.88
C SER A 342 10.66 37.32 18.58
N ARG A 343 9.83 36.80 19.50
CA ARG A 343 8.94 37.62 20.34
C ARG A 343 9.71 38.55 21.27
N GLN A 344 10.75 38.05 21.94
CA GLN A 344 11.59 38.87 22.84
C GLN A 344 12.35 39.97 22.09
N LEU A 345 12.84 39.69 20.88
CA LEU A 345 13.46 40.71 20.01
C LEU A 345 12.43 41.74 19.56
N PHE A 346 11.25 41.29 19.12
CA PHE A 346 10.18 42.20 18.69
C PHE A 346 9.75 43.15 19.80
N GLU A 347 9.54 42.67 21.03
CA GLU A 347 9.20 43.51 22.19
C GLU A 347 10.30 44.50 22.57
N ARG A 348 11.59 44.17 22.37
CA ARG A 348 12.71 45.09 22.60
C ARG A 348 12.81 46.17 21.52
N TRP A 349 12.44 45.85 20.28
CA TRP A 349 12.79 46.66 19.11
C TRP A 349 11.63 47.43 18.49
N CYS A 350 10.38 47.04 18.73
CA CYS A 350 9.22 47.60 18.03
C CYS A 350 8.98 49.09 18.33
N SER A 351 9.49 49.62 19.45
CA SER A 351 9.35 51.04 19.81
C SER A 351 10.30 52.01 19.10
N ASP A 352 11.32 51.55 18.36
CA ASP A 352 12.21 52.43 17.58
C ASP A 352 11.84 52.37 16.09
N LYS A 353 11.47 53.53 15.53
CA LYS A 353 11.12 53.73 14.11
C LYS A 353 12.24 53.42 13.12
N ARG A 354 13.50 53.29 13.57
CA ARG A 354 14.60 52.82 12.73
C ARG A 354 14.51 51.31 12.46
N ASN A 355 13.98 50.54 13.40
CA ASN A 355 13.90 49.08 13.27
C ASN A 355 12.79 48.66 12.30
N ALA A 356 12.80 47.39 11.91
CA ALA A 356 11.72 46.78 11.15
C ALA A 356 11.50 45.30 11.52
N CYS A 357 10.30 44.80 11.22
CA CYS A 357 9.93 43.39 11.27
C CYS A 357 9.46 42.97 9.87
N LEU A 358 10.23 42.13 9.19
CA LEU A 358 9.91 41.63 7.84
C LEU A 358 9.33 40.22 7.95
N ILE A 359 8.01 40.06 7.75
CA ILE A 359 7.31 38.77 7.84
C ILE A 359 7.43 38.05 6.49
N PRO A 360 8.11 36.88 6.41
CA PRO A 360 8.46 36.27 5.13
C PRO A 360 7.56 35.09 4.70
N GLY A 361 6.57 34.69 5.50
CA GLY A 361 5.73 33.52 5.24
C GLY A 361 4.31 33.69 5.75
N TYR A 362 3.42 32.76 5.40
CA TYR A 362 2.00 32.82 5.77
C TYR A 362 1.81 32.90 7.29
N VAL A 363 0.84 33.72 7.73
CA VAL A 363 0.53 33.96 9.15
C VAL A 363 -0.93 33.62 9.46
N VAL A 364 -1.11 32.61 10.30
CA VAL A 364 -2.41 32.09 10.75
C VAL A 364 -3.13 33.14 11.62
N GLU A 365 -4.46 33.15 11.57
CA GLU A 365 -5.29 34.03 12.40
C GLU A 365 -5.10 33.79 13.90
N GLY A 366 -5.31 34.83 14.71
CA GLY A 366 -5.08 34.80 16.15
C GLY A 366 -3.60 34.87 16.58
N THR A 367 -2.65 34.97 15.65
CA THR A 367 -1.22 35.12 15.97
C THR A 367 -0.79 36.58 16.11
N LEU A 368 0.26 36.87 16.89
CA LEU A 368 0.80 38.24 16.98
C LEU A 368 1.35 38.72 15.63
N ALA A 369 2.03 37.84 14.86
CA ALA A 369 2.51 38.19 13.53
C ALA A 369 1.37 38.63 12.59
N LYS A 370 0.20 37.96 12.65
CA LYS A 370 -0.99 38.39 11.92
C LYS A 370 -1.55 39.72 12.43
N LYS A 371 -1.58 39.94 13.75
CA LYS A 371 -2.05 41.21 14.36
C LYS A 371 -1.21 42.42 13.94
N ILE A 372 0.11 42.30 13.85
CA ILE A 372 0.97 43.47 13.55
C ILE A 372 0.93 43.89 12.08
N LEU A 373 0.41 43.05 11.17
CA LEU A 373 0.12 43.44 9.78
C LEU A 373 -1.01 44.47 9.65
N SER A 374 -1.80 44.73 10.69
CA SER A 374 -2.80 45.80 10.69
C SER A 374 -2.27 47.13 11.26
N GLU A 375 -0.95 47.28 11.37
CA GLU A 375 -0.24 48.46 11.91
C GLU A 375 -0.86 49.05 13.21
N PRO A 376 -1.08 48.22 14.27
CA PRO A 376 -1.62 48.72 15.53
C PRO A 376 -0.63 49.68 16.20
N THR A 377 -1.11 50.77 16.81
CA THR A 377 -0.25 51.75 17.51
C THR A 377 0.47 51.17 18.73
N GLU A 378 -0.02 50.06 19.28
CA GLU A 378 0.50 49.41 20.48
C GLU A 378 0.31 47.89 20.45
N ILE A 379 1.20 47.19 21.15
CA ILE A 379 1.16 45.74 21.36
C ILE A 379 1.14 45.41 22.86
N ALA A 380 0.60 44.24 23.20
CA ALA A 380 0.71 43.68 24.54
C ALA A 380 1.92 42.74 24.61
N ALA A 381 2.81 42.99 25.57
CA ALA A 381 3.95 42.14 25.87
C ALA A 381 3.52 40.84 26.56
N LEU A 382 4.40 39.83 26.58
CA LEU A 382 4.16 38.56 27.30
C LEU A 382 3.91 38.72 28.80
N ASP A 383 4.41 39.81 29.41
CA ASP A 383 4.18 40.15 30.83
C ASP A 383 3.00 41.13 31.05
N GLY A 384 2.21 41.39 30.01
CA GLY A 384 1.04 42.27 30.06
C GLY A 384 1.32 43.77 29.96
N ARG A 385 2.59 44.20 29.85
CA ARG A 385 2.91 45.61 29.55
C ARG A 385 2.43 46.00 28.16
N ILE A 386 1.98 47.26 28.00
CA ILE A 386 1.67 47.84 26.70
C ILE A 386 2.94 48.52 26.15
N ILE A 387 3.29 48.22 24.90
CA ILE A 387 4.50 48.74 24.22
C ILE A 387 4.08 49.48 22.93
N PRO A 388 4.52 50.72 22.67
CA PRO A 388 4.21 51.43 21.44
C PRO A 388 4.93 50.81 20.24
N MET A 389 4.22 50.64 19.12
CA MET A 389 4.75 50.08 17.88
C MET A 389 5.06 51.23 16.90
N ASN A 390 6.36 51.51 16.72
CA ASN A 390 6.86 52.55 15.82
C ASN A 390 7.72 51.98 14.67
N CYS A 391 8.19 50.73 14.77
CA CYS A 391 8.99 50.07 13.75
C CYS A 391 8.18 49.80 12.47
N THR A 392 8.85 49.74 11.32
CA THR A 392 8.21 49.29 10.07
C THR A 392 7.79 47.83 10.19
N VAL A 393 6.58 47.47 9.76
CA VAL A 393 6.17 46.08 9.54
C VAL A 393 5.91 45.89 8.05
N GLU A 394 6.52 44.88 7.45
CA GLU A 394 6.46 44.62 6.00
C GLU A 394 6.20 43.13 5.75
N TYR A 395 5.39 42.83 4.74
CA TYR A 395 5.06 41.46 4.34
C TYR A 395 5.58 41.17 2.94
N ILE A 396 6.46 40.18 2.83
CA ILE A 396 7.10 39.77 1.57
C ILE A 396 7.04 38.24 1.49
N SER A 397 6.08 37.70 0.73
CA SER A 397 5.79 36.26 0.75
C SER A 397 6.86 35.41 0.06
N PHE A 398 7.71 34.78 0.86
CA PHE A 398 8.50 33.60 0.52
C PHE A 398 7.83 32.30 0.96
N SER A 399 6.53 32.29 1.27
CA SER A 399 5.79 31.06 1.56
C SER A 399 5.69 30.23 0.26
N ALA A 400 6.24 29.01 0.27
CA ALA A 400 6.37 28.14 -0.91
C ALA A 400 5.12 27.29 -1.16
N HIS A 401 3.99 27.98 -1.35
CA HIS A 401 2.71 27.36 -1.69
C HIS A 401 2.34 27.80 -3.12
N ALA A 402 1.67 26.91 -3.84
CA ALA A 402 1.15 27.23 -5.16
C ALA A 402 0.15 28.39 -5.08
N ASP A 403 0.36 29.41 -5.91
CA ASP A 403 -0.59 30.49 -6.09
C ASP A 403 -1.73 30.07 -7.02
N PHE A 404 -2.59 31.02 -7.42
CA PHE A 404 -3.67 30.72 -8.37
C PHE A 404 -3.15 30.24 -9.73
N VAL A 405 -2.03 30.79 -10.23
CA VAL A 405 -1.48 30.43 -11.54
C VAL A 405 -0.90 29.02 -11.50
N GLY A 406 -0.12 28.70 -10.47
CA GLY A 406 0.40 27.37 -10.19
C GLY A 406 -0.72 26.35 -10.05
N THR A 407 -1.64 26.56 -9.10
CA THR A 407 -2.74 25.63 -8.81
C THR A 407 -3.65 25.44 -10.02
N SER A 408 -4.01 26.51 -10.72
CA SER A 408 -4.86 26.42 -11.92
C SER A 408 -4.15 25.75 -13.10
N GLY A 409 -2.82 25.85 -13.20
CA GLY A 409 -2.00 25.14 -14.18
C GLY A 409 -1.72 23.67 -13.82
N PHE A 410 -1.70 23.33 -12.54
CA PHE A 410 -1.58 21.95 -12.05
C PHE A 410 -2.86 21.15 -12.35
N VAL A 411 -4.02 21.72 -12.00
CA VAL A 411 -5.35 21.18 -12.33
C VAL A 411 -5.52 21.04 -13.85
N GLU A 412 -5.08 22.01 -14.65
CA GLU A 412 -5.17 21.98 -16.12
C GLU A 412 -4.30 20.89 -16.77
N LYS A 413 -3.16 20.52 -16.15
CA LYS A 413 -2.29 19.44 -16.65
C LYS A 413 -2.75 18.05 -16.21
N LEU A 414 -3.34 17.93 -15.02
CA LEU A 414 -3.82 16.65 -14.48
C LEU A 414 -5.26 16.31 -14.91
N THR A 415 -6.10 17.31 -15.19
CA THR A 415 -7.53 17.14 -15.55
C THR A 415 -8.37 16.22 -14.63
N PRO A 416 -8.19 16.22 -13.30
CA PRO A 416 -8.91 15.32 -12.40
C PRO A 416 -10.43 15.58 -12.42
N PRO A 417 -11.29 14.54 -12.49
CA PRO A 417 -12.74 14.75 -12.54
C PRO A 417 -13.33 15.22 -11.20
N ASN A 418 -12.69 14.91 -10.07
CA ASN A 418 -13.07 15.39 -8.74
C ASN A 418 -11.91 16.17 -8.10
N ILE A 419 -12.23 17.32 -7.50
CA ILE A 419 -11.25 18.15 -6.78
C ILE A 419 -11.79 18.42 -5.37
N VAL A 420 -10.95 18.23 -4.36
CA VAL A 420 -11.22 18.57 -2.97
C VAL A 420 -10.21 19.63 -2.54
N LEU A 421 -10.69 20.84 -2.27
CA LEU A 421 -9.85 21.92 -1.72
C LEU A 421 -9.82 21.80 -0.20
N VAL A 422 -8.61 21.74 0.37
CA VAL A 422 -8.34 21.79 1.82
C VAL A 422 -7.24 22.82 2.09
N HIS A 423 -6.84 22.97 3.36
CA HIS A 423 -5.73 23.83 3.81
C HIS A 423 -5.79 25.24 3.19
N GLY A 424 -6.73 26.04 3.67
CA GLY A 424 -7.02 27.37 3.14
C GLY A 424 -8.16 28.04 3.89
N GLU A 425 -8.09 29.36 4.05
CA GLU A 425 -9.15 30.12 4.71
C GLU A 425 -10.45 30.05 3.89
N LYS A 426 -11.58 29.87 4.58
CA LYS A 426 -12.92 29.66 4.01
C LYS A 426 -13.29 30.58 2.83
N ASN A 427 -13.03 31.89 2.93
CA ASN A 427 -13.38 32.83 1.87
C ASN A 427 -12.42 32.72 0.68
N GLU A 428 -11.11 32.59 0.91
CA GLU A 428 -10.13 32.40 -0.18
C GLU A 428 -10.28 31.04 -0.88
N MET A 429 -10.57 29.97 -0.14
CA MET A 429 -10.90 28.64 -0.67
C MET A 429 -12.17 28.69 -1.54
N MET A 430 -13.22 29.39 -1.10
CA MET A 430 -14.44 29.58 -1.88
C MET A 430 -14.23 30.47 -3.12
N ARG A 431 -13.32 31.44 -3.06
CA ARG A 431 -12.88 32.22 -4.24
C ARG A 431 -12.13 31.34 -5.24
N LEU A 432 -11.20 30.50 -4.78
CA LEU A 432 -10.48 29.55 -5.63
C LEU A 432 -11.44 28.60 -6.34
N LYS A 433 -12.37 27.96 -5.61
CA LYS A 433 -13.44 27.14 -6.21
C LYS A 433 -14.24 27.91 -7.27
N SER A 434 -14.60 29.16 -6.99
CA SER A 434 -15.34 30.00 -7.94
C SER A 434 -14.52 30.34 -9.20
N ALA A 435 -13.21 30.56 -9.05
CA ALA A 435 -12.30 30.86 -10.16
C ALA A 435 -11.99 29.62 -11.01
N LEU A 436 -11.74 28.46 -10.39
CA LEU A 436 -11.54 27.18 -11.07
C LEU A 436 -12.80 26.75 -11.83
N ASN A 437 -13.98 26.80 -11.19
CA ASN A 437 -15.26 26.55 -11.87
C ASN A 437 -15.47 27.47 -13.07
N LYS A 438 -15.08 28.76 -12.98
CA LYS A 438 -15.18 29.70 -14.08
C LYS A 438 -14.21 29.41 -15.24
N LYS A 439 -13.01 28.90 -14.95
CA LYS A 439 -12.03 28.48 -15.98
C LYS A 439 -12.47 27.19 -16.67
N PHE A 440 -12.94 26.21 -15.91
CA PHE A 440 -13.30 24.87 -16.36
C PHE A 440 -14.84 24.70 -16.46
N ASN A 441 -15.48 25.63 -17.17
CA ASN A 441 -16.94 25.70 -17.30
C ASN A 441 -17.49 25.14 -18.62
N ASP A 442 -16.70 24.38 -19.39
CA ASP A 442 -17.15 23.74 -20.64
C ASP A 442 -17.22 22.21 -20.48
N PRO A 443 -18.42 21.63 -20.32
CA PRO A 443 -18.62 20.18 -20.20
C PRO A 443 -18.16 19.36 -21.42
N LYS A 444 -17.82 20.00 -22.55
CA LYS A 444 -17.27 19.33 -23.74
C LYS A 444 -15.74 19.23 -23.73
N ILE A 445 -15.08 19.97 -22.85
CA ILE A 445 -13.62 20.02 -22.73
C ILE A 445 -13.20 19.41 -21.39
N TYR A 446 -13.61 20.05 -20.29
CA TYR A 446 -13.28 19.64 -18.93
C TYR A 446 -14.16 20.42 -17.94
N HIS A 447 -14.85 19.70 -17.05
CA HIS A 447 -15.72 20.28 -16.03
C HIS A 447 -15.65 19.44 -14.73
N PRO A 448 -14.73 19.78 -13.80
CA PRO A 448 -14.53 19.01 -12.57
C PRO A 448 -15.58 19.31 -11.50
N ASN A 449 -15.87 18.31 -10.67
CA ASN A 449 -16.64 18.46 -9.44
C ASN A 449 -15.73 19.02 -8.32
N ILE A 450 -15.87 20.31 -7.98
CA ILE A 450 -15.02 20.98 -6.97
C ILE A 450 -15.72 21.07 -5.61
N SER A 451 -15.16 20.40 -4.62
CA SER A 451 -15.61 20.36 -3.22
C SER A 451 -14.75 21.23 -2.30
N THR A 452 -15.36 21.74 -1.24
CA THR A 452 -14.78 22.68 -0.25
C THR A 452 -15.33 22.33 1.15
N PRO A 453 -14.98 21.14 1.68
CA PRO A 453 -15.57 20.58 2.90
C PRO A 453 -15.15 21.36 4.15
N ALA A 454 -16.07 21.57 5.07
CA ALA A 454 -15.72 21.95 6.43
C ALA A 454 -15.12 20.75 7.18
N ASN A 455 -14.45 20.99 8.31
CA ASN A 455 -14.14 19.92 9.26
C ASN A 455 -15.41 19.14 9.63
N MET A 456 -15.29 17.82 9.74
CA MET A 456 -16.40 16.86 9.97
C MET A 456 -17.46 16.82 8.84
N GLN A 457 -17.20 17.45 7.68
CA GLN A 457 -18.07 17.34 6.51
C GLN A 457 -17.52 16.27 5.55
N GLU A 458 -18.19 15.13 5.50
CA GLU A 458 -17.88 14.07 4.54
C GLU A 458 -18.28 14.45 3.10
N ILE A 459 -17.39 14.15 2.15
CA ILE A 459 -17.64 14.11 0.71
C ILE A 459 -17.83 12.66 0.31
N VAL A 460 -18.89 12.38 -0.44
CA VAL A 460 -19.26 11.05 -0.92
C VAL A 460 -19.11 11.02 -2.44
N LEU A 461 -18.26 10.12 -2.96
CA LEU A 461 -17.99 9.94 -4.39
C LEU A 461 -18.28 8.48 -4.79
N GLU A 462 -18.98 8.26 -5.89
CA GLU A 462 -19.35 6.91 -6.36
C GLU A 462 -18.48 6.47 -7.55
N PHE A 463 -17.70 5.41 -7.36
CA PHE A 463 -16.80 4.83 -8.36
C PHE A 463 -17.30 3.47 -8.85
N LYS A 464 -18.11 3.50 -9.91
CA LYS A 464 -18.64 2.31 -10.60
C LYS A 464 -17.57 1.67 -11.49
N GLY A 465 -16.66 0.91 -10.88
CA GLY A 465 -15.68 0.11 -11.61
C GLY A 465 -16.27 -1.19 -12.17
N GLU A 466 -15.95 -1.53 -13.41
CA GLU A 466 -16.19 -2.88 -13.94
C GLU A 466 -15.29 -3.89 -13.21
N LYS A 467 -15.87 -4.96 -12.63
CA LYS A 467 -15.10 -6.03 -11.99
C LYS A 467 -14.45 -6.93 -13.05
N ILE A 468 -13.22 -6.58 -13.44
CA ILE A 468 -12.38 -7.40 -14.31
C ILE A 468 -11.88 -8.64 -13.53
N ALA A 469 -12.43 -9.81 -13.84
CA ALA A 469 -11.88 -11.09 -13.39
C ALA A 469 -10.88 -11.63 -14.41
N LYS A 470 -9.63 -11.89 -13.99
CA LYS A 470 -8.60 -12.47 -14.85
C LYS A 470 -8.69 -13.99 -14.83
N ALA A 471 -8.91 -14.63 -15.98
CA ALA A 471 -8.74 -16.08 -16.11
C ALA A 471 -7.25 -16.43 -15.93
N ILE A 472 -6.95 -17.45 -15.12
CA ILE A 472 -5.58 -17.94 -14.88
C ILE A 472 -5.55 -19.48 -14.87
N GLY A 473 -4.34 -20.05 -14.89
CA GLY A 473 -4.14 -21.49 -14.85
C GLY A 473 -4.70 -22.20 -16.08
N CYS A 474 -5.29 -23.37 -15.86
CA CYS A 474 -5.80 -24.23 -16.93
C CYS A 474 -6.90 -23.52 -17.75
N LEU A 475 -7.69 -22.65 -17.11
CA LEU A 475 -8.74 -21.82 -17.74
C LEU A 475 -8.22 -20.70 -18.65
N ALA A 476 -6.91 -20.41 -18.64
CA ALA A 476 -6.27 -19.46 -19.55
C ALA A 476 -5.56 -20.14 -20.74
N SER A 477 -5.58 -21.48 -20.84
CA SER A 477 -4.86 -22.23 -21.89
C SER A 477 -5.43 -22.01 -23.28
N ASP A 478 -6.76 -21.92 -23.39
CA ASP A 478 -7.50 -21.64 -24.62
C ASP A 478 -8.03 -20.21 -24.60
N GLN A 479 -7.85 -19.46 -25.69
CA GLN A 479 -8.38 -18.11 -25.79
C GLN A 479 -9.92 -18.14 -25.86
N PRO A 480 -10.66 -17.55 -24.90
CA PRO A 480 -12.11 -17.66 -24.84
C PRO A 480 -12.77 -16.90 -26.00
N LYS A 481 -13.73 -17.56 -26.66
CA LYS A 481 -14.54 -16.97 -27.74
C LYS A 481 -15.84 -16.43 -27.18
N ASN A 482 -16.36 -15.35 -27.77
CA ASN A 482 -17.62 -14.75 -27.32
C ASN A 482 -18.77 -15.77 -27.42
N GLY A 483 -19.51 -15.96 -26.33
CA GLY A 483 -20.55 -16.99 -26.20
C GLY A 483 -20.08 -18.33 -25.63
N ASN A 484 -18.78 -18.56 -25.42
CA ASN A 484 -18.31 -19.73 -24.65
C ASN A 484 -18.76 -19.61 -23.18
N LEU A 485 -19.30 -20.70 -22.62
CA LEU A 485 -19.50 -20.81 -21.18
C LEU A 485 -18.14 -21.00 -20.50
N ILE A 486 -17.83 -20.17 -19.50
CA ILE A 486 -16.63 -20.29 -18.68
C ILE A 486 -17.07 -20.63 -17.25
N SER A 487 -16.52 -21.72 -16.70
CA SER A 487 -16.86 -22.22 -15.36
C SER A 487 -15.59 -22.51 -14.57
N GLY A 488 -15.47 -21.96 -13.36
CA GLY A 488 -14.33 -22.14 -12.47
C GLY A 488 -14.59 -21.54 -11.09
N LEU A 489 -13.58 -21.57 -10.22
CA LEU A 489 -13.58 -20.88 -8.94
C LEU A 489 -13.24 -19.40 -9.15
N LEU A 490 -14.12 -18.51 -8.69
CA LEU A 490 -13.84 -17.08 -8.60
C LEU A 490 -13.22 -16.79 -7.23
N VAL A 491 -11.99 -16.28 -7.20
CA VAL A 491 -11.24 -15.99 -5.97
C VAL A 491 -10.81 -14.52 -5.99
N GLU A 492 -10.99 -13.81 -4.88
CA GLU A 492 -10.57 -12.42 -4.71
C GLU A 492 -9.41 -12.36 -3.71
N VAL A 493 -8.25 -11.87 -4.15
CA VAL A 493 -7.01 -11.75 -3.35
C VAL A 493 -6.51 -10.32 -3.50
N ASP A 494 -6.31 -9.61 -2.40
CA ASP A 494 -5.84 -8.21 -2.38
C ASP A 494 -6.59 -7.27 -3.37
N SER A 495 -7.92 -7.45 -3.46
CA SER A 495 -8.84 -6.78 -4.40
C SER A 495 -8.63 -7.07 -5.89
N GLN A 496 -7.76 -8.01 -6.27
CA GLN A 496 -7.74 -8.59 -7.62
C GLN A 496 -8.64 -9.83 -7.68
N THR A 497 -9.51 -9.90 -8.69
CA THR A 497 -10.39 -11.06 -8.91
C THR A 497 -9.78 -11.98 -9.96
N HIS A 498 -9.66 -13.26 -9.63
CA HIS A 498 -9.13 -14.32 -10.49
C HIS A 498 -10.19 -15.39 -10.72
N LEU A 499 -10.19 -15.99 -11.92
CA LEU A 499 -11.03 -17.13 -12.28
C LEU A 499 -10.11 -18.30 -12.67
N MET A 500 -10.17 -19.40 -11.92
CA MET A 500 -9.22 -20.53 -12.02
C MET A 500 -9.92 -21.87 -11.85
N ASP A 501 -9.29 -22.98 -12.24
CA ASP A 501 -9.89 -24.30 -12.01
C ASP A 501 -9.78 -24.71 -10.53
N LYS A 502 -10.58 -25.68 -10.10
CA LYS A 502 -10.43 -26.29 -8.77
C LYS A 502 -9.03 -26.89 -8.56
N ALA A 503 -8.42 -27.45 -9.60
CA ALA A 503 -7.05 -27.98 -9.56
C ALA A 503 -5.97 -26.88 -9.47
N ASP A 504 -6.23 -25.69 -10.01
CA ASP A 504 -5.29 -24.56 -9.98
C ASP A 504 -5.22 -23.88 -8.59
N LEU A 505 -6.23 -24.07 -7.73
CA LEU A 505 -6.41 -23.30 -6.48
C LEU A 505 -5.18 -23.30 -5.57
N SER A 506 -4.55 -24.45 -5.35
CA SER A 506 -3.36 -24.62 -4.51
C SER A 506 -2.06 -24.20 -5.20
N THR A 507 -2.10 -23.89 -6.50
CA THR A 507 -0.94 -23.39 -7.27
C THR A 507 -0.86 -21.87 -7.23
N TYR A 508 -2.01 -21.17 -7.27
CA TYR A 508 -2.06 -19.70 -7.33
C TYR A 508 -2.54 -19.04 -6.03
N THR A 509 -2.94 -19.81 -5.02
CA THR A 509 -3.41 -19.26 -3.74
C THR A 509 -2.84 -20.04 -2.55
N LYS A 510 -2.89 -19.46 -1.35
CA LYS A 510 -2.53 -20.13 -0.10
C LYS A 510 -3.62 -21.10 0.42
N LEU A 511 -4.67 -21.36 -0.36
CA LEU A 511 -5.79 -22.21 0.03
C LEU A 511 -5.55 -23.66 -0.38
N ILE A 512 -5.58 -24.56 0.61
CA ILE A 512 -5.42 -26.00 0.40
C ILE A 512 -6.80 -26.62 0.17
N SER A 513 -6.98 -27.35 -0.93
CA SER A 513 -8.22 -28.07 -1.22
C SER A 513 -8.30 -29.39 -0.43
N GLY A 514 -9.12 -29.41 0.63
CA GLY A 514 -9.47 -30.64 1.35
C GLY A 514 -10.69 -31.36 0.76
N SER A 515 -10.79 -32.67 1.01
CA SER A 515 -12.00 -33.47 0.78
C SER A 515 -12.24 -34.36 1.99
N ILE A 516 -13.44 -34.30 2.59
CA ILE A 516 -13.81 -35.13 3.73
C ILE A 516 -14.40 -36.43 3.20
N THR A 517 -13.74 -37.56 3.44
CA THR A 517 -14.33 -38.89 3.28
C THR A 517 -14.98 -39.31 4.60
N GLN A 518 -16.21 -39.80 4.53
CA GLN A 518 -16.96 -40.31 5.67
C GLN A 518 -17.15 -41.82 5.51
N THR A 519 -16.90 -42.55 6.59
CA THR A 519 -17.05 -44.01 6.67
C THR A 519 -17.89 -44.33 7.91
N GLN A 520 -19.00 -45.04 7.72
CA GLN A 520 -19.92 -45.43 8.78
C GLN A 520 -20.12 -46.95 8.80
N HIS A 521 -19.95 -47.57 9.97
CA HIS A 521 -20.20 -48.99 10.15
C HIS A 521 -21.62 -49.23 10.69
N VAL A 522 -22.44 -49.97 9.94
CA VAL A 522 -23.81 -50.35 10.31
C VAL A 522 -23.84 -51.86 10.62
N PRO A 523 -24.34 -52.31 11.77
CA PRO A 523 -24.57 -53.73 12.03
C PRO A 523 -25.49 -54.36 10.98
N PHE A 524 -25.24 -55.61 10.58
CA PHE A 524 -26.07 -56.31 9.60
C PHE A 524 -25.95 -57.84 9.73
N GLU A 525 -26.59 -58.40 10.76
CA GLU A 525 -26.27 -59.76 11.24
C GLU A 525 -27.10 -60.90 10.63
N TYR A 526 -28.36 -60.66 10.25
CA TYR A 526 -29.36 -61.75 10.08
C TYR A 526 -29.90 -61.95 8.66
N ASN A 527 -29.47 -61.17 7.67
CA ASN A 527 -30.03 -61.17 6.32
C ASN A 527 -28.95 -61.22 5.23
N SER A 528 -29.31 -61.67 4.02
CA SER A 528 -28.36 -61.63 2.90
C SER A 528 -28.17 -60.21 2.37
N PHE A 529 -26.98 -59.95 1.83
CA PHE A 529 -26.63 -58.70 1.17
C PHE A 529 -27.56 -58.39 -0.02
N ASP A 530 -28.01 -59.43 -0.73
CA ASP A 530 -28.93 -59.34 -1.87
C ASP A 530 -30.27 -58.70 -1.50
N VAL A 531 -30.72 -58.85 -0.25
CA VAL A 531 -31.94 -58.22 0.26
C VAL A 531 -31.76 -56.70 0.34
N LEU A 532 -30.61 -56.23 0.85
CA LEU A 532 -30.27 -54.81 0.85
C LEU A 532 -30.10 -54.28 -0.58
N VAL A 533 -29.39 -55.00 -1.44
CA VAL A 533 -29.22 -54.63 -2.86
C VAL A 533 -30.58 -54.54 -3.58
N THR A 534 -31.54 -55.40 -3.22
CA THR A 534 -32.92 -55.33 -3.73
C THR A 534 -33.64 -54.08 -3.26
N PHE A 535 -33.54 -53.71 -1.98
CA PHE A 535 -34.11 -52.43 -1.48
C PHE A 535 -33.44 -51.20 -2.12
N LEU A 536 -32.12 -51.22 -2.31
CA LEU A 536 -31.39 -50.16 -2.99
C LEU A 536 -31.85 -50.00 -4.44
N ARG A 537 -32.00 -51.10 -5.19
CA ARG A 537 -32.57 -51.12 -6.55
C ARG A 537 -34.05 -50.73 -6.65
N GLN A 538 -34.78 -50.68 -5.53
CA GLN A 538 -36.16 -50.17 -5.48
C GLN A 538 -36.21 -48.66 -5.23
N MET A 539 -35.16 -48.06 -4.64
CA MET A 539 -35.10 -46.64 -4.31
C MET A 539 -34.22 -45.83 -5.29
N TYR A 540 -33.28 -46.48 -5.97
CA TYR A 540 -32.32 -45.85 -6.88
C TYR A 540 -32.17 -46.62 -8.19
N GLU A 541 -32.08 -45.88 -9.31
CA GLU A 541 -31.90 -46.43 -10.65
C GLU A 541 -30.44 -46.84 -10.93
N ASP A 542 -29.47 -46.07 -10.44
CA ASP A 542 -28.04 -46.27 -10.67
C ASP A 542 -27.38 -47.04 -9.51
N VAL A 543 -27.61 -48.36 -9.46
CA VAL A 543 -27.13 -49.27 -8.40
C VAL A 543 -26.29 -50.40 -8.99
N VAL A 544 -24.97 -50.26 -8.90
CA VAL A 544 -23.99 -51.23 -9.42
C VAL A 544 -23.61 -52.22 -8.33
N HIS A 545 -24.08 -53.47 -8.44
CA HIS A 545 -23.71 -54.55 -7.54
C HIS A 545 -22.49 -55.32 -8.08
N LEU A 546 -21.42 -55.37 -7.29
CA LEU A 546 -20.19 -56.11 -7.57
C LEU A 546 -20.23 -57.41 -6.73
N GLU A 547 -20.96 -58.39 -7.25
CA GLU A 547 -21.25 -59.68 -6.57
C GLU A 547 -19.99 -60.42 -6.12
N ASN A 548 -18.91 -60.33 -6.92
CA ASN A 548 -17.61 -60.94 -6.60
C ASN A 548 -16.88 -60.28 -5.42
N GLU A 549 -17.27 -59.07 -5.00
CA GLU A 549 -16.58 -58.29 -3.97
C GLU A 549 -17.42 -58.07 -2.69
N ASN A 550 -18.69 -58.49 -2.66
CA ASN A 550 -19.69 -58.10 -1.65
C ASN A 550 -19.82 -56.56 -1.50
N ARG A 551 -19.80 -55.86 -2.64
CA ARG A 551 -19.86 -54.38 -2.70
C ARG A 551 -20.99 -53.92 -3.61
N VAL A 552 -21.66 -52.83 -3.22
CA VAL A 552 -22.63 -52.14 -4.07
C VAL A 552 -22.36 -50.64 -4.07
N VAL A 553 -22.38 -50.03 -5.25
CA VAL A 553 -22.17 -48.59 -5.44
C VAL A 553 -23.51 -47.96 -5.83
N VAL A 554 -23.91 -46.92 -5.10
CA VAL A 554 -25.19 -46.22 -5.24
C VAL A 554 -24.94 -44.83 -5.79
N CYS A 555 -25.56 -44.53 -6.94
CA CYS A 555 -25.50 -43.23 -7.64
C CYS A 555 -24.07 -42.70 -7.86
N LYS A 556 -23.10 -43.61 -7.98
CA LYS A 556 -21.64 -43.36 -8.08
C LYS A 556 -21.04 -42.49 -6.97
N GLN A 557 -21.75 -42.34 -5.85
CA GLN A 557 -21.38 -41.42 -4.74
C GLN A 557 -21.16 -42.15 -3.41
N VAL A 558 -21.91 -43.22 -3.15
CA VAL A 558 -21.85 -43.99 -1.90
C VAL A 558 -21.50 -45.44 -2.21
N VAL A 559 -20.50 -45.98 -1.52
CA VAL A 559 -20.05 -47.37 -1.61
C VAL A 559 -20.49 -48.11 -0.35
N VAL A 560 -21.12 -49.26 -0.50
CA VAL A 560 -21.49 -50.14 0.62
C VAL A 560 -20.77 -51.46 0.48
N THR A 561 -19.93 -51.80 1.46
CA THR A 561 -19.14 -53.04 1.51
C THR A 561 -19.62 -53.90 2.67
N ARG A 562 -20.01 -55.17 2.43
CA ARG A 562 -20.27 -56.12 3.53
C ARG A 562 -18.96 -56.75 3.99
N CYS A 563 -18.56 -56.44 5.22
CA CYS A 563 -17.34 -56.96 5.80
C CYS A 563 -17.58 -58.40 6.30
N ALA A 564 -17.04 -59.39 5.59
CA ALA A 564 -16.99 -60.77 6.08
C ALA A 564 -16.02 -60.85 7.27
N VAL A 565 -16.46 -61.42 8.40
CA VAL A 565 -15.68 -61.43 9.66
C VAL A 565 -15.44 -62.86 10.14
N ALA A 566 -14.34 -63.06 10.89
CA ALA A 566 -14.03 -64.34 11.50
C ALA A 566 -15.11 -64.78 12.52
N LYS A 567 -15.25 -66.10 12.69
CA LYS A 567 -16.29 -66.73 13.54
C LYS A 567 -16.33 -66.12 14.95
N GLY A 568 -17.43 -65.43 15.27
CA GLY A 568 -17.71 -64.90 16.61
C GLY A 568 -17.85 -63.37 16.68
N ALA A 569 -17.51 -62.63 15.63
CA ALA A 569 -17.78 -61.20 15.52
C ALA A 569 -19.12 -60.91 14.81
N THR A 570 -19.71 -59.74 15.09
CA THR A 570 -20.93 -59.29 14.42
C THR A 570 -20.64 -58.82 12.99
N GLU A 571 -21.46 -59.26 12.04
CA GLU A 571 -21.36 -58.79 10.65
C GLU A 571 -21.76 -57.33 10.53
N LYS A 572 -21.05 -56.61 9.64
CA LYS A 572 -21.20 -55.16 9.46
C LYS A 572 -21.14 -54.79 8.00
N LEU A 573 -21.94 -53.79 7.64
CA LEU A 573 -21.80 -53.01 6.43
C LEU A 573 -20.90 -51.82 6.73
N THR A 574 -20.03 -51.47 5.80
CA THR A 574 -19.25 -50.24 5.82
C THR A 574 -19.74 -49.38 4.66
N VAL A 575 -20.35 -48.24 5.00
CA VAL A 575 -20.88 -47.25 4.08
C VAL A 575 -19.85 -46.13 3.95
N GLU A 576 -19.36 -45.87 2.75
CA GLU A 576 -18.25 -44.95 2.49
C GLU A 576 -18.60 -43.96 1.38
N TRP A 577 -18.37 -42.67 1.61
CA TRP A 577 -18.64 -41.62 0.63
C TRP A 577 -17.73 -40.42 0.83
N THR A 578 -17.57 -39.59 -0.21
CA THR A 578 -17.00 -38.24 -0.04
C THR A 578 -18.14 -37.29 0.30
N SER A 579 -18.02 -36.55 1.40
CA SER A 579 -19.11 -35.72 1.90
C SER A 579 -19.46 -34.59 0.93
N ALA A 580 -20.75 -34.53 0.60
CA ALA A 580 -21.37 -33.60 -0.32
C ALA A 580 -22.89 -33.69 -0.14
N PRO A 581 -23.68 -32.60 -0.29
CA PRO A 581 -25.09 -32.59 0.08
C PRO A 581 -25.95 -33.71 -0.53
N THR A 582 -25.63 -34.16 -1.75
CA THR A 582 -26.29 -35.31 -2.38
C THR A 582 -25.79 -36.65 -1.85
N ALA A 583 -24.47 -36.81 -1.67
CA ALA A 583 -23.85 -38.03 -1.18
C ALA A 583 -24.23 -38.32 0.28
N ASP A 584 -24.27 -37.28 1.13
CA ASP A 584 -24.68 -37.36 2.53
C ASP A 584 -26.14 -37.84 2.65
N MET A 585 -27.06 -37.24 1.87
CA MET A 585 -28.47 -37.66 1.81
C MET A 585 -28.63 -39.11 1.30
N ILE A 586 -27.82 -39.53 0.32
CA ILE A 586 -27.82 -40.92 -0.15
C ILE A 586 -27.32 -41.84 0.97
N ALA A 587 -26.23 -41.50 1.65
CA ALA A 587 -25.65 -42.30 2.71
C ALA A 587 -26.61 -42.50 3.90
N ASP A 588 -27.24 -41.43 4.40
CA ASP A 588 -28.27 -41.51 5.46
C ASP A 588 -29.42 -42.46 5.06
N SER A 589 -29.89 -42.36 3.80
CA SER A 589 -30.97 -43.22 3.31
C SER A 589 -30.53 -44.68 3.12
N VAL A 590 -29.27 -44.91 2.74
CA VAL A 590 -28.65 -46.24 2.62
C VAL A 590 -28.51 -46.89 3.99
N VAL A 591 -28.11 -46.13 5.01
CA VAL A 591 -28.05 -46.58 6.42
C VAL A 591 -29.46 -46.91 6.93
N ALA A 592 -30.45 -46.05 6.65
CA ALA A 592 -31.84 -46.30 7.01
C ALA A 592 -32.41 -47.55 6.31
N LEU A 593 -32.10 -47.79 5.04
CA LEU A 593 -32.47 -49.00 4.31
C LEU A 593 -31.76 -50.25 4.87
N ALA A 594 -30.49 -50.16 5.26
CA ALA A 594 -29.77 -51.26 5.90
C ALA A 594 -30.43 -51.66 7.24
N MET A 595 -30.76 -50.68 8.08
CA MET A 595 -31.48 -50.89 9.34
C MET A 595 -32.90 -51.44 9.10
N HIS A 596 -33.62 -50.94 8.09
CA HIS A 596 -34.94 -51.46 7.73
C HIS A 596 -34.87 -52.90 7.22
N ALA A 597 -33.90 -53.22 6.35
CA ALA A 597 -33.67 -54.56 5.84
C ALA A 597 -33.32 -55.55 6.96
N GLN A 598 -32.57 -55.11 7.99
CA GLN A 598 -32.29 -55.90 9.19
C GLN A 598 -33.55 -56.12 10.06
N ALA A 599 -34.39 -55.09 10.23
CA ALA A 599 -35.57 -55.15 11.08
C ALA A 599 -36.81 -55.80 10.44
N SER A 600 -36.86 -55.93 9.10
CA SER A 600 -38.06 -56.37 8.38
C SER A 600 -38.34 -57.89 8.50
N PRO A 601 -39.52 -58.30 8.99
CA PRO A 601 -39.92 -59.72 9.03
C PRO A 601 -40.07 -60.37 7.63
N ALA A 602 -40.10 -59.57 6.56
CA ALA A 602 -40.13 -60.09 5.19
C ALA A 602 -38.77 -60.67 4.76
N SER A 603 -37.66 -60.08 5.21
CA SER A 603 -36.31 -60.57 4.95
C SER A 603 -36.13 -62.01 5.42
N PHE A 604 -36.73 -62.34 6.58
CA PHE A 604 -36.76 -63.68 7.19
C PHE A 604 -37.54 -64.73 6.36
N LYS A 605 -38.37 -64.31 5.39
CA LYS A 605 -39.04 -65.22 4.44
C LYS A 605 -38.25 -65.41 3.15
N LEU A 606 -37.53 -64.40 2.67
CA LEU A 606 -36.66 -64.54 1.50
C LEU A 606 -35.42 -65.39 1.82
N SER A 607 -34.85 -65.27 3.02
CA SER A 607 -33.70 -66.09 3.45
C SER A 607 -34.02 -67.59 3.62
N HIS A 608 -35.30 -67.97 3.63
CA HIS A 608 -35.77 -69.32 3.93
C HIS A 608 -36.46 -70.05 2.75
N GLN A 609 -36.24 -69.62 1.51
CA GLN A 609 -36.58 -70.41 0.31
C GLN A 609 -35.33 -71.06 -0.33
N PRO A 610 -34.86 -72.23 0.16
CA PRO A 610 -33.99 -73.08 -0.64
C PRO A 610 -34.78 -73.62 -1.85
N ILE A 611 -34.08 -73.85 -2.96
CA ILE A 611 -34.69 -74.39 -4.19
C ILE A 611 -35.17 -75.82 -3.92
N ALA A 612 -36.49 -75.98 -3.74
CA ALA A 612 -37.12 -77.25 -3.44
C ALA A 612 -37.21 -78.13 -4.71
N ALA A 613 -36.26 -79.04 -4.87
CA ALA A 613 -36.25 -80.00 -5.97
C ALA A 613 -37.41 -81.01 -5.85
N CYS A 614 -38.38 -80.93 -6.75
CA CYS A 614 -39.42 -81.94 -6.97
C CYS A 614 -39.41 -82.41 -8.44
N PRO A 615 -38.95 -83.64 -8.74
CA PRO A 615 -38.69 -84.07 -10.11
C PRO A 615 -39.98 -84.45 -10.85
N HIS A 616 -40.13 -83.95 -12.07
CA HIS A 616 -41.03 -84.52 -13.08
C HIS A 616 -40.49 -84.26 -14.49
N ASP A 617 -40.55 -85.28 -15.36
CA ASP A 617 -40.02 -85.28 -16.73
C ASP A 617 -41.12 -84.94 -17.74
N HIS A 618 -40.86 -83.96 -18.61
CA HIS A 618 -41.55 -83.82 -19.89
C HIS A 618 -40.57 -83.53 -21.03
N SER A 619 -39.97 -84.60 -21.56
CA SER A 619 -39.14 -84.57 -22.76
C SER A 619 -39.85 -84.11 -24.05
N LYS A 620 -39.03 -83.60 -25.00
CA LYS A 620 -39.33 -83.26 -26.42
C LYS A 620 -40.09 -81.92 -26.60
N LYS A 621 -39.87 -81.14 -27.67
CA LYS A 621 -39.20 -81.43 -28.98
C LYS A 621 -38.81 -80.12 -29.71
N ASN A 622 -37.66 -80.11 -30.42
CA ASN A 622 -37.35 -79.32 -31.65
C ASN A 622 -37.44 -77.75 -31.60
N ASP A 623 -36.76 -76.95 -32.43
CA ASP A 623 -35.82 -77.18 -33.57
C ASP A 623 -34.77 -76.04 -33.69
N CYS A 624 -33.72 -76.27 -34.50
CA CYS A 624 -32.79 -75.38 -35.26
C CYS A 624 -32.63 -73.86 -34.93
N CYS A 625 -31.48 -73.20 -35.06
CA CYS A 625 -30.24 -73.39 -35.88
C CYS A 625 -28.96 -73.18 -35.01
N ASN A 626 -27.79 -73.78 -35.28
CA ASN A 626 -26.74 -73.40 -36.27
C ASN A 626 -26.41 -71.89 -36.31
N GLU A 627 -25.16 -71.38 -36.32
CA GLU A 627 -23.77 -71.94 -36.34
C GLU A 627 -22.77 -70.76 -36.07
N ALA A 628 -21.44 -70.85 -35.83
CA ALA A 628 -20.42 -71.91 -35.66
C ALA A 628 -19.11 -71.33 -34.98
N VAL A 629 -18.09 -72.19 -34.74
CA VAL A 629 -16.61 -72.02 -35.00
C VAL A 629 -15.94 -70.63 -34.80
N ASN A 630 -14.77 -70.40 -34.14
CA ASN A 630 -13.65 -71.17 -33.55
C ASN A 630 -12.98 -70.25 -32.46
N GLY A 631 -11.99 -70.60 -31.63
CA GLY A 631 -11.25 -71.86 -31.41
C GLY A 631 -9.76 -71.60 -31.02
N LYS A 632 -9.28 -72.24 -29.93
CA LYS A 632 -7.92 -72.19 -29.31
C LYS A 632 -7.61 -70.90 -28.50
N ASP A 633 -7.12 -70.90 -27.26
CA ASP A 633 -6.32 -71.81 -26.38
C ASP A 633 -4.80 -71.61 -26.42
N SER A 634 -4.27 -70.95 -25.37
CA SER A 634 -2.88 -71.12 -24.90
C SER A 634 -2.71 -70.76 -23.41
N ARG A 635 -2.60 -71.81 -22.59
CA ARG A 635 -1.81 -71.98 -21.35
C ARG A 635 -0.55 -71.05 -21.23
N VAL A 636 0.03 -70.71 -20.06
CA VAL A 636 -0.11 -71.24 -18.66
C VAL A 636 0.42 -70.26 -17.58
N LYS A 637 0.01 -70.50 -16.31
CA LYS A 637 0.58 -70.15 -14.96
C LYS A 637 1.95 -69.41 -14.89
N ALA A 638 2.14 -68.36 -14.07
CA ALA A 638 2.27 -68.33 -12.57
C ALA A 638 3.52 -69.07 -12.05
N GLU A 639 4.22 -68.68 -10.96
CA GLU A 639 3.90 -67.76 -9.84
C GLU A 639 5.01 -66.66 -9.67
N LYS A 640 5.42 -66.03 -8.54
CA LYS A 640 5.08 -66.07 -7.08
C LYS A 640 5.55 -64.78 -6.33
N ALA A 641 5.17 -64.70 -5.04
CA ALA A 641 5.79 -64.14 -3.80
C ALA A 641 7.20 -63.46 -3.81
N GLU A 642 7.62 -62.65 -2.80
CA GLU A 642 7.03 -62.34 -1.48
C GLU A 642 7.42 -60.92 -0.95
N ALA A 643 6.96 -60.58 0.26
CA ALA A 643 7.07 -59.25 0.89
C ALA A 643 8.35 -59.02 1.72
N GLU A 644 8.61 -57.76 2.10
CA GLU A 644 8.85 -57.39 3.51
C GLU A 644 8.64 -55.87 3.75
N ALA A 645 8.68 -55.43 5.01
CA ALA A 645 8.33 -54.06 5.42
C ALA A 645 9.20 -53.54 6.57
N SER A 646 9.34 -52.22 6.71
CA SER A 646 10.00 -51.57 7.85
C SER A 646 9.35 -50.22 8.18
N ILE A 647 8.98 -50.03 9.45
CA ILE A 647 8.50 -48.77 10.03
C ILE A 647 9.67 -48.10 10.76
N VAL A 648 9.78 -46.77 10.68
CA VAL A 648 10.53 -45.94 11.64
C VAL A 648 9.70 -44.68 11.90
N GLU A 649 9.59 -44.27 13.17
CA GLU A 649 8.84 -43.10 13.61
C GLU A 649 9.77 -41.92 13.97
N ASP A 650 9.24 -40.72 13.76
CA ASP A 650 9.42 -39.45 14.49
C ASP A 650 10.83 -38.93 14.88
N THR A 651 11.11 -37.68 14.48
CA THR A 651 11.50 -36.59 15.41
C THR A 651 11.41 -35.23 14.69
N GLY A 652 10.86 -34.21 15.36
CA GLY A 652 10.55 -32.89 14.75
C GLY A 652 11.51 -31.74 15.10
N CYS A 653 10.96 -30.51 15.10
CA CYS A 653 11.62 -29.18 15.18
C CYS A 653 12.38 -28.75 13.89
N THR A 654 12.45 -27.45 13.53
CA THR A 654 11.91 -26.21 14.14
C THR A 654 11.13 -25.36 13.13
N ASP A 655 10.37 -24.37 13.61
CA ASP A 655 10.08 -23.16 12.82
C ASP A 655 11.38 -22.41 12.50
N ASP A 656 11.44 -21.73 11.35
CA ASP A 656 12.21 -20.50 11.19
C ASP A 656 11.49 -19.57 10.20
N SER A 657 11.66 -18.26 10.36
CA SER A 657 10.94 -17.24 9.62
C SER A 657 11.76 -15.95 9.48
N GLY A 658 12.45 -15.79 8.35
CA GLY A 658 13.14 -14.54 8.03
C GLY A 658 13.97 -14.60 6.76
N LEU A 659 14.24 -13.41 6.21
CA LEU A 659 15.24 -13.12 5.16
C LEU A 659 15.07 -13.84 3.81
N GLU A 660 14.54 -13.12 2.81
CA GLU A 660 15.31 -12.72 1.61
C GLU A 660 14.47 -11.86 0.65
N GLN A 661 14.80 -10.57 0.56
CA GLN A 661 14.32 -9.66 -0.50
C GLN A 661 15.36 -8.70 -1.14
N PRO A 662 16.61 -8.48 -0.63
CA PRO A 662 17.49 -7.49 -1.27
C PRO A 662 18.01 -7.95 -2.65
N VAL A 663 18.28 -9.25 -2.80
CA VAL A 663 18.96 -9.86 -3.97
C VAL A 663 18.19 -9.66 -5.29
N LYS A 664 16.88 -9.42 -5.26
CA LYS A 664 16.06 -9.39 -6.48
C LYS A 664 16.24 -8.11 -7.31
N LYS A 665 16.45 -6.95 -6.67
CA LYS A 665 16.51 -5.65 -7.37
C LYS A 665 17.85 -5.32 -8.00
N GLU A 666 18.97 -5.79 -7.42
CA GLU A 666 20.29 -5.59 -8.03
C GLU A 666 20.41 -6.38 -9.35
N ILE A 667 19.88 -7.61 -9.38
CA ILE A 667 19.88 -8.46 -10.58
C ILE A 667 19.03 -7.84 -11.72
N GLU A 668 17.86 -7.29 -11.41
CA GLU A 668 17.01 -6.62 -12.41
C GLU A 668 17.72 -5.38 -13.00
N ALA A 669 18.41 -4.59 -12.17
CA ALA A 669 19.14 -3.40 -12.60
C ALA A 669 20.44 -3.68 -13.39
N GLU A 670 21.12 -4.80 -13.14
CA GLU A 670 22.28 -5.20 -13.94
C GLU A 670 21.87 -5.82 -15.29
N LEU A 671 20.80 -6.62 -15.33
CA LEU A 671 20.27 -7.22 -16.57
C LEU A 671 19.77 -6.16 -17.56
N GLU A 672 18.98 -5.19 -17.09
CA GLU A 672 18.45 -4.12 -17.95
C GLU A 672 19.55 -3.19 -18.51
N LYS A 673 20.70 -3.14 -17.82
CA LYS A 673 21.87 -2.36 -18.22
C LYS A 673 22.77 -3.13 -19.21
N ALA A 674 22.96 -4.43 -19.01
CA ALA A 674 23.68 -5.29 -19.96
C ALA A 674 22.95 -5.40 -21.32
N ALA A 675 21.62 -5.47 -21.29
CA ALA A 675 20.78 -5.61 -22.48
C ALA A 675 20.79 -4.41 -23.45
N GLN A 676 21.46 -3.30 -23.13
CA GLN A 676 21.50 -2.09 -23.97
C GLN A 676 22.77 -1.93 -24.84
N GLU A 677 23.80 -2.77 -24.68
CA GLU A 677 25.12 -2.52 -25.31
C GLU A 677 25.67 -3.63 -26.24
N LEU A 678 25.05 -4.82 -26.33
CA LEU A 678 25.65 -6.00 -26.98
C LEU A 678 24.78 -6.64 -28.10
N GLY A 679 25.42 -7.39 -29.00
CA GLY A 679 24.84 -7.87 -30.27
C GLY A 679 24.76 -9.40 -30.43
N GLU A 680 24.38 -9.89 -31.62
CA GLU A 680 23.88 -11.26 -31.88
C GLU A 680 24.69 -12.45 -31.31
N ALA A 681 25.99 -12.32 -31.07
CA ALA A 681 26.79 -13.36 -30.41
C ALA A 681 26.39 -13.62 -28.94
N ASP A 682 25.70 -12.67 -28.31
CA ASP A 682 25.36 -12.66 -26.89
C ASP A 682 23.96 -13.23 -26.58
N GLN A 683 23.13 -13.47 -27.62
CA GLN A 683 21.78 -14.00 -27.45
C GLN A 683 21.76 -15.41 -26.85
N ASP A 684 22.78 -16.23 -27.16
CA ASP A 684 22.92 -17.59 -26.62
C ASP A 684 23.40 -17.57 -25.16
N ALA A 685 24.29 -16.63 -24.81
CA ALA A 685 24.71 -16.40 -23.42
C ALA A 685 23.55 -15.86 -22.55
N LEU A 686 22.72 -14.97 -23.11
CA LEU A 686 21.51 -14.49 -22.46
C LEU A 686 20.48 -15.63 -22.27
N ASN A 687 20.31 -16.50 -23.26
CA ASN A 687 19.46 -17.70 -23.15
C ASN A 687 19.98 -18.65 -22.05
N LEU A 688 21.29 -18.91 -22.01
CA LEU A 688 21.94 -19.73 -20.99
C LEU A 688 21.69 -19.17 -19.58
N LEU A 689 21.85 -17.85 -19.40
CA LEU A 689 21.58 -17.16 -18.13
C LEU A 689 20.11 -17.25 -17.71
N ILE A 690 19.16 -17.13 -18.66
CA ILE A 690 17.73 -17.27 -18.39
C ILE A 690 17.37 -18.72 -18.01
N VAL A 691 17.88 -19.71 -18.75
CA VAL A 691 17.67 -21.14 -18.44
C VAL A 691 18.27 -21.49 -17.07
N PHE A 692 19.50 -21.06 -16.78
CA PHE A 692 20.12 -21.21 -15.48
C PHE A 692 19.29 -20.58 -14.36
N ARG A 693 18.85 -19.33 -14.51
CA ARG A 693 18.10 -18.63 -13.47
C ARG A 693 16.74 -19.28 -13.20
N LEU A 694 16.03 -19.72 -14.25
CA LEU A 694 14.74 -20.41 -14.11
C LEU A 694 14.89 -21.80 -13.47
N LEU A 695 15.95 -22.55 -13.80
CA LEU A 695 16.27 -23.79 -13.12
C LEU A 695 16.64 -23.55 -11.65
N LYS A 696 17.41 -22.49 -11.34
CA LYS A 696 17.76 -22.12 -9.97
C LYS A 696 16.55 -21.71 -9.12
N ASP A 697 15.61 -20.98 -9.70
CA ASP A 697 14.33 -20.62 -9.04
C ASP A 697 13.46 -21.87 -8.79
N GLN A 698 13.47 -22.86 -9.71
CA GLN A 698 12.67 -24.08 -9.59
C GLN A 698 13.27 -25.18 -8.69
N TYR A 699 14.60 -25.27 -8.57
CA TYR A 699 15.29 -26.39 -7.90
C TYR A 699 16.24 -25.96 -6.76
N GLY A 700 16.56 -24.67 -6.62
CA GLY A 700 17.39 -24.12 -5.53
C GLY A 700 18.89 -24.35 -5.71
N ASP A 701 19.35 -25.58 -5.51
CA ASP A 701 20.76 -25.96 -5.60
C ASP A 701 21.16 -26.22 -7.06
N VAL A 702 21.42 -25.12 -7.78
CA VAL A 702 21.78 -25.12 -9.20
C VAL A 702 23.01 -24.25 -9.44
N ASP A 703 24.01 -24.80 -10.12
CA ASP A 703 25.24 -24.11 -10.52
C ASP A 703 25.41 -24.12 -12.05
N LEU A 704 26.18 -23.17 -12.57
CA LEU A 704 26.53 -23.05 -13.99
C LEU A 704 28.05 -23.04 -14.13
N ASP A 705 28.57 -23.98 -14.92
CA ASP A 705 29.93 -23.95 -15.43
C ASP A 705 29.98 -23.11 -16.72
N PHE A 706 30.61 -21.93 -16.64
CA PHE A 706 30.79 -20.99 -17.74
C PHE A 706 31.91 -21.39 -18.72
N GLU A 707 32.77 -22.37 -18.40
CA GLU A 707 33.77 -22.89 -19.33
C GLU A 707 33.21 -24.01 -20.22
N THR A 708 32.17 -24.73 -19.75
CA THR A 708 31.57 -25.85 -20.50
C THR A 708 30.09 -25.67 -20.88
N ASN A 709 29.45 -24.56 -20.50
CA ASN A 709 28.01 -24.30 -20.67
C ASN A 709 27.10 -25.39 -20.05
N LYS A 710 27.55 -26.00 -18.94
CA LYS A 710 26.83 -27.06 -18.23
C LYS A 710 26.19 -26.54 -16.95
N ILE A 711 24.90 -26.80 -16.80
CA ILE A 711 24.12 -26.46 -15.61
C ILE A 711 23.99 -27.73 -14.75
N HIS A 712 24.54 -27.68 -13.55
CA HIS A 712 24.45 -28.74 -12.56
C HIS A 712 23.22 -28.49 -11.68
N VAL A 713 22.26 -29.42 -11.69
CA VAL A 713 21.02 -29.34 -10.91
C VAL A 713 21.05 -30.43 -9.83
N ARG A 714 21.00 -30.03 -8.57
CA ARG A 714 21.02 -30.91 -7.40
C ARG A 714 19.69 -30.78 -6.66
N THR A 715 19.06 -31.90 -6.33
CA THR A 715 17.76 -31.89 -5.62
C THR A 715 17.96 -32.05 -4.10
N PRO A 716 17.05 -31.50 -3.27
CA PRO A 716 17.02 -31.80 -1.83
C PRO A 716 16.86 -33.29 -1.49
N SER A 717 16.47 -34.13 -2.46
CA SER A 717 16.42 -35.59 -2.36
C SER A 717 17.73 -36.31 -2.76
N GLY A 718 18.83 -35.59 -2.98
CA GLY A 718 20.13 -36.19 -3.32
C GLY A 718 20.26 -36.75 -4.74
N VAL A 719 19.42 -36.27 -5.67
CA VAL A 719 19.53 -36.59 -7.11
C VAL A 719 20.29 -35.48 -7.82
N ASP A 720 21.44 -35.83 -8.40
CA ASP A 720 22.24 -34.97 -9.27
C ASP A 720 21.86 -35.16 -10.74
N ALA A 721 21.75 -34.05 -11.47
CA ALA A 721 21.65 -34.01 -12.92
C ALA A 721 22.60 -32.95 -13.51
N VAL A 722 23.08 -33.19 -14.73
CA VAL A 722 23.84 -32.23 -15.52
C VAL A 722 23.08 -31.96 -16.82
N VAL A 723 22.86 -30.69 -17.12
CA VAL A 723 22.23 -30.21 -18.35
C VAL A 723 23.30 -29.55 -19.21
N ASP A 724 23.51 -30.05 -20.41
CA ASP A 724 24.38 -29.43 -21.41
C ASP A 724 23.53 -28.49 -22.27
N HIS A 725 23.72 -27.18 -22.16
CA HIS A 725 22.83 -26.21 -22.84
C HIS A 725 22.97 -26.29 -24.36
N SER A 726 24.21 -26.44 -24.86
CA SER A 726 24.53 -26.39 -26.29
C SER A 726 24.10 -27.64 -27.07
N SER A 727 24.01 -28.80 -26.42
CA SER A 727 23.48 -30.05 -27.01
C SER A 727 22.06 -30.42 -26.57
N GLN A 728 21.53 -29.74 -25.55
CA GLN A 728 20.24 -30.02 -24.90
C GLN A 728 20.17 -31.41 -24.23
N GLU A 729 21.30 -32.08 -24.03
CA GLU A 729 21.34 -33.37 -23.34
C GLU A 729 21.27 -33.21 -21.81
N VAL A 730 20.65 -34.20 -21.16
CA VAL A 730 20.50 -34.25 -19.70
C VAL A 730 21.08 -35.55 -19.19
N GLU A 731 22.21 -35.49 -18.51
CA GLU A 731 22.80 -36.62 -17.80
C GLU A 731 22.23 -36.69 -16.38
N CYS A 732 21.52 -37.77 -16.07
CA CYS A 732 20.93 -38.00 -14.75
C CYS A 732 20.70 -39.50 -14.55
N LYS A 733 20.97 -39.99 -13.34
CA LYS A 733 20.82 -41.41 -12.98
C LYS A 733 19.37 -41.80 -12.70
N ASP A 734 18.56 -40.86 -12.22
CA ASP A 734 17.12 -41.03 -12.05
C ASP A 734 16.38 -40.76 -13.37
N ALA A 735 15.65 -41.76 -13.86
CA ALA A 735 14.94 -41.67 -15.14
C ALA A 735 13.70 -40.76 -15.09
N ALA A 736 13.01 -40.66 -13.94
CA ALA A 736 11.83 -39.82 -13.78
C ALA A 736 12.24 -38.34 -13.65
N PHE A 737 13.31 -38.05 -12.89
CA PHE A 737 13.87 -36.71 -12.80
C PHE A 737 14.45 -36.26 -14.14
N LYS A 738 15.16 -37.13 -14.87
CA LYS A 738 15.65 -36.85 -16.24
C LYS A 738 14.51 -36.41 -17.17
N LEU A 739 13.41 -37.17 -17.22
CA LEU A 739 12.26 -36.84 -18.06
C LEU A 739 11.57 -35.53 -17.63
N LYS A 740 11.45 -35.27 -16.32
CA LYS A 740 10.91 -34.02 -15.78
C LYS A 740 11.77 -32.82 -16.21
N LEU A 741 13.09 -32.90 -16.02
CA LEU A 741 14.04 -31.83 -16.34
C LEU A 741 14.12 -31.56 -17.85
N GLN A 742 14.14 -32.60 -18.69
CA GLN A 742 14.04 -32.47 -20.15
C GLN A 742 12.73 -31.81 -20.61
N SER A 743 11.62 -32.04 -19.90
CA SER A 743 10.33 -31.38 -20.18
C SER A 743 10.37 -29.89 -19.78
N THR A 744 10.97 -29.56 -18.64
CA THR A 744 11.20 -28.17 -18.21
C THR A 744 12.01 -27.38 -19.24
N ILE A 745 13.19 -27.88 -19.65
CA ILE A 745 14.11 -27.18 -20.56
C ILE A 745 13.41 -26.82 -21.88
N ARG A 746 12.76 -27.80 -22.52
CA ARG A 746 12.01 -27.60 -23.78
C ARG A 746 10.89 -26.57 -23.68
N ARG A 747 10.28 -26.40 -22.50
CA ARG A 747 9.25 -25.37 -22.25
C ARG A 747 9.86 -23.98 -22.12
N ILE A 748 11.02 -23.86 -21.46
CA ILE A 748 11.75 -22.60 -21.34
C ILE A 748 12.22 -22.13 -22.73
N GLU A 749 12.93 -22.99 -23.47
CA GLU A 749 13.41 -22.70 -24.82
C GLU A 749 12.26 -22.46 -25.82
N GLY A 750 11.13 -23.13 -25.64
CA GLY A 750 9.91 -22.88 -26.41
C GLY A 750 9.35 -21.47 -26.23
N ALA A 751 9.53 -20.87 -25.05
CA ALA A 751 9.14 -19.50 -24.75
C ALA A 751 10.20 -18.45 -25.15
N LEU A 752 11.46 -18.86 -25.33
CA LEU A 752 12.57 -18.00 -25.77
C LEU A 752 12.63 -17.79 -27.29
N LYS A 753 11.79 -18.48 -28.09
CA LYS A 753 11.76 -18.31 -29.54
C LYS A 753 11.01 -17.03 -29.93
N PRO A 754 11.59 -16.16 -30.80
CA PRO A 754 10.91 -14.95 -31.24
C PRO A 754 9.63 -15.28 -31.99
N ILE A 755 8.57 -14.52 -31.71
CA ILE A 755 7.27 -14.65 -32.37
C ILE A 755 7.44 -14.28 -33.84
N ALA A 756 7.08 -15.20 -34.75
CA ALA A 756 7.15 -14.96 -36.19
C ALA A 756 6.20 -13.82 -36.59
N THR A 757 6.75 -12.73 -37.12
CA THR A 757 5.99 -11.58 -37.63
C THR A 757 5.30 -11.93 -38.93
N SER A 758 3.96 -11.87 -38.93
CA SER A 758 3.07 -12.09 -40.09
C SER A 758 2.46 -10.78 -40.61
#